data_AF-A0A1E7Z6F9-F1
#
_entry.id   AF-A0A1E7Z6F9-F1
#
_cell.length_a   1.000
_cell.length_b   1.000
_cell.length_c   1.000
_cell.angle_alpha   90.00
_cell.angle_beta   90.00
_cell.angle_gamma   90.00
#
_symmetry.space_group_name_H-M   'P 1'
#
loop_
_entity.id
_entity.type
_entity.pdbx_description
1 polymer ?
#
loop_
_entity_poly.entity_id
_entity_poly.type
_entity_poly.pdbx_seq_one_letter_code
_entity_poly.pdbx_strand_id
1 'polypeptide(L)'
;MIVKSNNDSTSNKRDGNPSASNPSNDNKSTDNKSADTSVPDASASRERGVIASQIKLNQAMAQAGIRSKTELARKIQEIEGLDKIPRSLVSRVFSQPVDLKSLERVANALSCPTWSLYSNADDVTATSASPSPLATTSDALDSPVTASDPQSESVQQHPGRWKWLVASVAVVIAVAFGIVNQVPEDIAPQKSDIVSSEQGLFHRNVVAVMPIEGDDGQLTYTQMLEEAVASVSTFVPGSGFRYGAALSPPSIISDEKAELVVTGELLKIGKHVLLRLSLYDEEGMSHFWSGHFIASASSTYVRESISSAIEHADKGEATPDTPDWENYKRYVDGLTLLEGERNEAVLLKLSDVLHRVIRQSPDFADAHGTLCNVLVQQHIFSGEKSYLAEAESECERARALNADSPTVLLASSALARKAGDANLAAQYLQQLFARDPDNTAALQLFAEVEVQRFRQSGEEQYIKSAEQALIKAIALEPEQWKLPFTLARVYFFTGQVEKAISWSQEAVQDWEGLETLTNLGTYQFCHGDLADARNTYQHALLVSPEHPVITSNLATLYYYLEQYDDALSVYQKLESEESNQTELFQYWVNLADTYYHLGQIDDARALYLKSLDYLDAILTKGEASDMQKAVRISVYVRLMKIDKALASEALLDTLKKEALALEENKDMLTRFHLSLSWLYMGDKERAIRLKKSIEGSCPGFVASPDFTI
;
A
#
# COMPACT_ATOMS: atom_id res chain seq x y z
N MET A 1 -46.46 -0.17 13.81
CA MET A 1 -47.93 -0.29 13.99
C MET A 1 -48.55 0.99 13.41
N ILE A 2 -49.53 0.86 12.51
CA ILE A 2 -50.36 1.92 11.87
C ILE A 2 -49.70 2.65 10.67
N VAL A 3 -49.82 2.12 9.43
CA VAL A 3 -50.77 2.45 8.31
C VAL A 3 -50.20 3.58 7.40
N LYS A 4 -49.67 3.35 6.19
CA LYS A 4 -50.24 2.99 4.85
C LYS A 4 -51.09 4.06 4.12
N SER A 5 -50.85 4.14 2.81
CA SER A 5 -51.63 4.72 1.68
C SER A 5 -51.25 6.16 1.29
N ASN A 6 -51.18 6.57 0.01
CA ASN A 6 -51.48 5.91 -1.28
C ASN A 6 -50.83 6.71 -2.44
N ASN A 7 -50.60 6.01 -3.56
CA ASN A 7 -50.41 6.54 -4.91
C ASN A 7 -51.60 7.41 -5.38
N ASP A 8 -51.37 8.42 -6.23
CA ASP A 8 -51.67 8.29 -7.67
C ASP A 8 -51.36 9.55 -8.51
N SER A 9 -51.00 9.26 -9.77
CA SER A 9 -50.84 10.04 -11.01
C SER A 9 -51.60 11.39 -11.16
N THR A 10 -51.07 12.40 -11.88
CA THR A 10 -51.27 12.54 -13.35
C THR A 10 -50.52 13.76 -13.96
N SER A 11 -49.98 13.52 -15.16
CA SER A 11 -49.76 14.39 -16.35
C SER A 11 -49.74 15.94 -16.30
N ASN A 12 -48.57 16.52 -16.62
CA ASN A 12 -48.22 17.16 -17.91
C ASN A 12 -49.19 18.19 -18.57
N LYS A 13 -48.85 19.50 -18.56
CA LYS A 13 -48.49 20.34 -19.74
C LYS A 13 -48.66 21.86 -19.55
N ARG A 14 -47.58 22.56 -19.95
CA ARG A 14 -47.48 23.75 -20.84
C ARG A 14 -47.65 25.20 -20.34
N ASP A 15 -46.54 25.92 -20.58
CA ASP A 15 -46.37 27.21 -21.27
C ASP A 15 -46.65 28.53 -20.54
N GLY A 16 -45.64 29.41 -20.55
CA GLY A 16 -45.83 30.86 -20.46
C GLY A 16 -44.77 31.64 -19.66
N ASN A 17 -43.66 31.98 -20.31
CA ASN A 17 -42.66 32.97 -19.84
C ASN A 17 -43.14 34.43 -20.16
N PRO A 18 -42.32 35.48 -20.01
CA PRO A 18 -42.03 36.34 -18.85
C PRO A 18 -42.59 37.78 -19.00
N SER A 19 -42.48 38.61 -17.95
CA SER A 19 -42.14 40.05 -18.15
C SER A 19 -41.84 40.78 -16.84
N ALA A 20 -40.80 41.61 -16.92
CA ALA A 20 -40.23 42.47 -15.91
C ALA A 20 -41.14 43.59 -15.38
N SER A 21 -40.82 44.11 -14.20
CA SER A 21 -40.77 45.56 -13.95
C SER A 21 -40.11 45.86 -12.59
N ASN A 22 -39.01 46.60 -12.67
CA ASN A 22 -38.44 47.40 -11.59
C ASN A 22 -39.30 48.67 -11.42
N PRO A 23 -39.34 49.29 -10.23
CA PRO A 23 -38.58 50.55 -10.05
C PRO A 23 -38.04 50.73 -8.60
N SER A 24 -36.77 51.08 -8.41
CA SER A 24 -36.18 52.44 -8.29
C SER A 24 -35.93 52.90 -6.85
N ASN A 25 -34.65 53.17 -6.59
CA ASN A 25 -34.04 54.20 -5.71
C ASN A 25 -34.49 54.33 -4.24
N ASP A 26 -33.51 54.23 -3.32
CA ASP A 26 -32.93 55.47 -2.79
C ASP A 26 -31.56 55.27 -2.11
N ASN A 27 -30.71 56.28 -2.34
CA ASN A 27 -29.36 56.48 -1.83
C ASN A 27 -29.30 56.64 -0.30
N LYS A 28 -28.21 56.17 0.32
CA LYS A 28 -27.38 56.99 1.21
C LYS A 28 -26.02 56.37 1.50
N SER A 29 -24.99 57.11 1.10
CA SER A 29 -23.59 56.99 1.52
C SER A 29 -23.41 57.33 3.00
N THR A 30 -22.44 56.71 3.66
CA THR A 30 -21.43 57.39 4.50
C THR A 30 -20.30 56.42 4.85
N ASP A 31 -19.12 57.01 5.00
CA ASP A 31 -17.79 56.43 4.88
C ASP A 31 -17.27 55.67 6.11
N ASN A 32 -16.15 54.97 5.86
CA ASN A 32 -14.95 54.90 6.69
C ASN A 32 -14.93 53.97 7.92
N LYS A 33 -14.22 52.84 7.81
CA LYS A 33 -12.78 52.72 8.17
C LYS A 33 -12.36 51.24 8.26
N SER A 34 -11.36 50.90 7.48
CA SER A 34 -10.55 49.68 7.58
C SER A 34 -9.60 49.76 8.79
N ALA A 35 -9.52 48.67 9.56
CA ALA A 35 -8.44 48.42 10.50
C ALA A 35 -7.81 47.06 10.15
N ASP A 36 -6.59 47.19 9.65
CA ASP A 36 -5.63 46.17 9.29
C ASP A 36 -5.04 45.54 10.56
N THR A 37 -4.97 44.21 10.64
CA THR A 37 -4.15 43.52 11.64
C THR A 37 -3.26 42.48 10.95
N SER A 38 -1.97 42.77 11.06
CA SER A 38 -0.80 42.10 10.53
C SER A 38 -0.61 40.68 11.07
N VAL A 39 -0.31 39.75 10.15
CA VAL A 39 0.32 38.45 10.43
C VAL A 39 1.83 38.66 10.65
N PRO A 40 2.45 38.15 11.73
CA PRO A 40 3.90 38.20 11.89
C PRO A 40 4.63 37.05 11.17
N ASP A 41 5.80 37.41 10.66
CA ASP A 41 6.79 36.61 9.92
C ASP A 41 7.19 35.30 10.61
N ALA A 42 7.27 34.22 9.83
CA ALA A 42 7.78 32.92 10.24
C ALA A 42 9.31 32.93 10.30
N SER A 43 9.88 32.90 11.50
CA SER A 43 11.31 32.64 11.71
C SER A 43 11.60 31.14 11.66
N ALA A 44 12.55 30.75 10.80
CA ALA A 44 13.08 29.41 10.57
C ALA A 44 13.21 28.52 11.84
N SER A 45 12.61 27.32 11.79
CA SER A 45 12.84 26.27 12.77
C SER A 45 14.26 25.69 12.57
N ARG A 46 15.09 25.76 13.61
CA ARG A 46 16.32 24.96 13.68
C ARG A 46 15.93 23.51 13.92
N GLU A 47 16.27 22.62 12.99
CA GLU A 47 16.22 21.17 13.21
C GLU A 47 16.98 20.83 14.51
N ARG A 48 16.30 20.19 15.47
CA ARG A 48 16.95 19.69 16.69
C ARG A 48 17.78 18.47 16.28
N GLY A 49 19.11 18.58 16.32
CA GLY A 49 20.02 17.46 16.02
C GLY A 49 19.85 16.26 16.97
N VAL A 50 20.20 15.07 16.49
CA VAL A 50 20.19 13.81 17.24
C VAL A 50 21.42 13.70 18.13
N ILE A 51 21.26 13.16 19.33
CA ILE A 51 22.36 12.92 20.30
C ILE A 51 22.65 11.43 20.37
N ALA A 52 23.91 11.04 20.17
CA ALA A 52 24.36 9.67 20.32
C ALA A 52 24.79 9.37 21.77
N SER A 53 24.48 8.17 22.28
CA SER A 53 24.98 7.70 23.58
C SER A 53 26.47 7.41 23.49
N GLN A 54 27.24 8.08 24.35
CA GLN A 54 28.68 7.89 24.45
C GLN A 54 29.06 6.45 24.84
N ILE A 55 28.21 5.77 25.62
CA ILE A 55 28.39 4.39 26.03
C ILE A 55 28.18 3.45 24.83
N LYS A 56 27.07 3.62 24.11
CA LYS A 56 26.74 2.79 22.94
C LYS A 56 27.75 2.99 21.81
N LEU A 57 28.22 4.23 21.58
CA LEU A 57 29.30 4.53 20.64
C LEU A 57 30.60 3.79 20.99
N ASN A 58 31.00 3.79 22.26
CA ASN A 58 32.22 3.09 22.69
C ASN A 58 32.07 1.57 22.60
N GLN A 59 30.88 1.03 22.90
CA GLN A 59 30.57 -0.40 22.76
C GLN A 59 30.59 -0.83 21.29
N ALA A 60 29.95 -0.08 20.40
CA ALA A 60 29.94 -0.33 18.96
C ALA A 60 31.36 -0.24 18.38
N MET A 61 32.18 0.73 18.82
CA MET A 61 33.60 0.78 18.46
C MET A 61 34.36 -0.48 18.88
N ALA A 62 34.14 -0.97 20.10
CA ALA A 62 34.79 -2.18 20.57
C ALA A 62 34.34 -3.43 19.77
N GLN A 63 33.05 -3.56 19.46
CA GLN A 63 32.50 -4.64 18.65
C GLN A 63 33.02 -4.62 17.20
N ALA A 64 33.16 -3.42 16.63
CA ALA A 64 33.71 -3.22 15.29
C ALA A 64 35.26 -3.35 15.24
N GLY A 65 35.91 -3.64 16.37
CA GLY A 65 37.37 -3.75 16.48
C GLY A 65 38.13 -2.42 16.36
N ILE A 66 37.44 -1.28 16.46
CA ILE A 66 37.99 0.06 16.28
C ILE A 66 38.45 0.62 17.62
N ARG A 67 39.72 1.02 17.72
CA ARG A 67 40.34 1.39 19.00
C ARG A 67 40.39 2.89 19.26
N SER A 68 40.13 3.72 18.25
CA SER A 68 40.17 5.18 18.39
C SER A 68 39.23 5.93 17.44
N LYS A 69 38.82 7.15 17.81
CA LYS A 69 38.02 8.04 16.94
C LYS A 69 38.74 8.37 15.63
N THR A 70 40.08 8.40 15.65
CA THR A 70 40.91 8.62 14.45
C THR A 70 40.83 7.45 13.48
N GLU A 71 40.79 6.22 14.00
CA GLU A 71 40.64 5.01 13.21
C GLU A 71 39.23 4.90 12.63
N LEU A 72 38.20 5.24 13.42
CA LEU A 72 36.83 5.37 12.94
C LEU A 72 36.71 6.40 11.80
N ALA A 73 37.32 7.58 11.95
CA ALA A 73 37.31 8.59 10.90
C ALA A 73 38.02 8.13 9.62
N ARG A 74 39.08 7.32 9.73
CA ARG A 74 39.75 6.73 8.56
C ARG A 74 38.88 5.68 7.87
N LYS A 75 38.16 4.86 8.64
CA LYS A 75 37.23 3.87 8.10
C LYS A 75 36.06 4.53 7.35
N ILE A 76 35.54 5.64 7.86
CA ILE A 76 34.54 6.46 7.15
C ILE A 76 35.13 7.01 5.83
N GLN A 77 36.37 7.50 5.85
CA GLN A 77 37.04 7.99 4.64
C GLN A 77 37.16 6.90 3.57
N GLU A 78 37.55 5.68 3.96
CA GLU A 78 37.71 4.54 3.06
C GLU A 78 36.38 4.07 2.47
N ILE A 79 35.33 3.94 3.29
CA ILE A 79 33.99 3.52 2.84
C ILE A 79 33.37 4.54 1.88
N GLU A 80 33.55 5.82 2.13
CA GLU A 80 32.92 6.90 1.36
C GLU A 80 33.80 7.47 0.23
N GLY A 81 35.05 7.00 0.09
CA GLY A 81 35.97 7.49 -0.94
C GLY A 81 36.33 8.97 -0.82
N LEU A 82 36.51 9.49 0.40
CA LEU A 82 36.75 10.93 0.63
C LEU A 82 38.23 11.32 0.53
N ASP A 83 38.51 12.49 -0.06
CA ASP A 83 39.88 13.05 -0.14
C ASP A 83 40.48 13.45 1.23
N LYS A 84 39.63 13.71 2.23
CA LYS A 84 40.04 14.17 3.57
C LYS A 84 39.40 13.33 4.67
N ILE A 85 40.18 13.00 5.71
CA ILE A 85 39.69 12.28 6.90
C ILE A 85 38.68 13.15 7.67
N PRO A 86 37.41 12.72 7.84
CA PRO A 86 36.35 13.50 8.49
C PRO A 86 36.43 13.50 10.03
N ARG A 87 37.58 13.90 10.62
CA ARG A 87 37.80 13.91 12.08
C ARG A 87 36.79 14.78 12.83
N SER A 88 36.39 15.91 12.26
CA SER A 88 35.43 16.85 12.86
C SER A 88 34.02 16.25 12.94
N LEU A 89 33.60 15.43 11.99
CA LEU A 89 32.32 14.73 12.03
C LEU A 89 32.29 13.73 13.19
N VAL A 90 33.31 12.86 13.28
CA VAL A 90 33.40 11.88 14.36
C VAL A 90 33.49 12.58 15.72
N SER A 91 34.23 13.69 15.82
CA SER A 91 34.28 14.46 17.07
C SER A 91 32.90 15.00 17.46
N ARG A 92 32.15 15.58 16.51
CA ARG A 92 30.82 16.15 16.78
C ARG A 92 29.82 15.09 17.22
N VAL A 93 29.79 13.93 16.57
CA VAL A 93 28.91 12.80 16.92
C VAL A 93 29.09 12.37 18.38
N PHE A 94 30.31 12.48 18.92
CA PHE A 94 30.62 12.11 20.30
C PHE A 94 30.39 13.22 21.33
N SER A 95 30.16 14.47 20.91
CA SER A 95 30.20 15.61 21.83
C SER A 95 28.99 16.53 21.78
N GLN A 96 28.20 16.48 20.71
CA GLN A 96 27.11 17.43 20.50
C GLN A 96 26.01 16.84 19.61
N PRO A 97 24.81 17.45 19.59
CA PRO A 97 23.78 17.12 18.62
C PRO A 97 24.31 17.27 17.18
N VAL A 98 23.99 16.30 16.33
CA VAL A 98 24.35 16.27 14.91
C VAL A 98 23.13 15.96 14.05
N ASP A 99 23.19 16.28 12.77
CA ASP A 99 22.20 15.81 11.80
C ASP A 99 22.24 14.27 11.68
N LEU A 100 21.10 13.67 11.31
CA LEU A 100 20.96 12.22 11.20
C LEU A 100 22.00 11.61 10.25
N LYS A 101 22.24 12.26 9.12
CA LYS A 101 23.21 11.82 8.12
C LYS A 101 24.63 11.75 8.68
N SER A 102 25.05 12.68 9.54
CA SER A 102 26.34 12.62 10.22
C SER A 102 26.46 11.41 11.16
N LEU A 103 25.37 11.01 11.82
CA LEU A 103 25.34 9.84 12.70
C LEU A 103 25.30 8.52 11.91
N GLU A 104 24.56 8.47 10.80
CA GLU A 104 24.52 7.32 9.88
C GLU A 104 25.91 6.97 9.35
N ARG A 105 26.70 7.98 8.99
CA ARG A 105 28.08 7.78 8.52
C ARG A 105 28.96 7.09 9.56
N VAL A 106 28.78 7.45 10.84
CA VAL A 106 29.47 6.78 11.95
C VAL A 106 28.96 5.36 12.14
N ALA A 107 27.64 5.16 12.13
CA ALA A 107 27.02 3.85 12.31
C ALA A 107 27.40 2.84 11.22
N ASN A 108 27.43 3.28 9.96
CA ASN A 108 27.86 2.47 8.81
C ASN A 108 29.31 2.01 8.97
N ALA A 109 30.22 2.91 9.37
CA ALA A 109 31.61 2.53 9.64
C ALA A 109 31.77 1.58 10.84
N LEU A 110 30.83 1.59 11.77
CA LEU A 110 30.75 0.66 12.90
C LEU A 110 29.99 -0.64 12.58
N SER A 111 29.42 -0.76 11.37
CA SER A 111 28.60 -1.90 10.96
C SER A 111 27.45 -2.18 11.93
N CYS A 112 26.85 -1.12 12.45
CA CYS A 112 25.68 -1.19 13.33
C CYS A 112 24.56 -0.28 12.81
N PRO A 113 23.29 -0.56 13.12
CA PRO A 113 22.19 0.34 12.78
C PRO A 113 22.35 1.70 13.46
N THR A 114 22.05 2.80 12.78
CA THR A 114 22.19 4.17 13.29
C THR A 114 21.44 4.41 14.60
N TRP A 115 20.24 3.84 14.74
CA TRP A 115 19.40 3.96 15.93
C TRP A 115 20.04 3.31 17.17
N SER A 116 20.88 2.28 17.00
CA SER A 116 21.56 1.62 18.13
C SER A 116 22.51 2.55 18.87
N LEU A 117 22.86 3.68 18.26
CA LEU A 117 23.74 4.71 18.83
C LEU A 117 22.97 5.82 19.55
N TYR A 118 21.63 5.87 19.50
CA TYR A 118 20.86 6.98 20.08
C TYR A 118 20.95 7.03 21.61
N SER A 119 20.93 8.24 22.16
CA SER A 119 20.85 8.46 23.61
C SER A 119 19.43 8.32 24.12
N ASN A 120 19.22 7.50 25.16
CA ASN A 120 17.93 7.34 25.85
C ASN A 120 18.01 7.93 27.27
N ALA A 121 16.86 8.03 27.96
CA ALA A 121 16.79 8.61 29.32
C ALA A 121 17.71 7.90 30.34
N ASP A 122 17.91 6.59 30.20
CA ASP A 122 18.77 5.79 31.07
C ASP A 122 20.27 6.14 30.89
N ASP A 123 20.69 6.52 29.69
CA ASP A 123 22.09 6.86 29.36
C ASP A 123 22.56 8.15 30.07
N VAL A 124 21.64 9.08 30.36
CA VAL A 124 21.94 10.38 31.00
C VAL A 124 22.31 10.19 32.48
N THR A 125 21.73 9.19 33.15
CA THR A 125 21.96 8.90 34.57
C THR A 125 23.35 8.29 34.84
N ALA A 126 23.87 7.50 33.91
CA ALA A 126 25.17 6.83 34.01
C ALA A 126 26.36 7.80 33.90
N THR A 127 26.20 8.94 33.22
CA THR A 127 27.23 9.99 33.05
C THR A 127 27.52 10.80 34.32
N SER A 128 26.74 10.64 35.39
CA SER A 128 26.89 11.40 36.65
C SER A 128 27.88 10.79 37.65
N ALA A 129 28.42 9.59 37.39
CA ALA A 129 29.41 8.94 38.24
C ALA A 129 30.83 9.10 37.68
N SER A 130 31.61 10.00 38.27
CA SER A 130 33.03 10.22 37.92
C SER A 130 33.94 9.06 38.35
N PRO A 131 35.05 8.84 37.61
CA PRO A 131 36.34 8.66 38.27
C PRO A 131 37.44 9.58 37.70
N SER A 132 38.25 10.14 38.61
CA SER A 132 39.43 10.98 38.35
C SER A 132 40.72 10.14 38.10
N PRO A 133 41.93 10.73 37.93
CA PRO A 133 42.54 10.93 36.61
C PRO A 133 43.97 10.33 36.47
N LEU A 134 44.49 10.23 35.24
CA LEU A 134 45.93 10.04 34.99
C LEU A 134 46.43 10.94 33.84
N ALA A 135 47.16 11.98 34.25
CA ALA A 135 48.39 12.57 33.70
C ALA A 135 48.57 12.89 32.19
N THR A 136 48.54 14.21 31.90
CA THR A 136 49.52 15.07 31.20
C THR A 136 50.25 14.63 29.91
N THR A 137 50.19 15.47 28.85
CA THR A 137 51.23 16.44 28.36
C THR A 137 50.71 17.12 27.07
N SER A 138 50.42 18.43 27.06
CA SER A 138 51.21 19.54 26.45
C SER A 138 51.53 19.41 24.95
N ASP A 139 50.97 20.28 24.10
CA ASP A 139 51.67 21.46 23.56
C ASP A 139 50.87 22.21 22.49
N ALA A 140 51.20 23.50 22.39
CA ALA A 140 50.59 24.58 21.64
C ALA A 140 50.75 24.47 20.11
N LEU A 141 49.90 25.20 19.35
CA LEU A 141 50.35 26.33 18.52
C LEU A 141 49.19 27.11 17.85
N ASP A 142 49.40 28.43 17.90
CA ASP A 142 48.70 29.62 17.41
C ASP A 142 47.88 29.60 16.09
N SER A 143 46.70 30.25 16.16
CA SER A 143 46.15 31.44 15.45
C SER A 143 46.79 31.96 14.14
N PRO A 144 46.17 32.89 13.34
CA PRO A 144 44.88 33.62 13.46
C PRO A 144 44.01 33.63 12.16
N VAL A 145 42.68 33.76 12.22
CA VAL A 145 41.84 34.99 12.07
C VAL A 145 42.27 36.00 11.01
N THR A 146 41.40 36.25 10.02
CA THR A 146 41.06 37.61 9.54
C THR A 146 39.61 37.66 9.05
N ALA A 147 38.87 38.61 9.63
CA ALA A 147 37.55 39.07 9.22
C ALA A 147 37.70 40.29 8.28
N SER A 148 36.69 40.53 7.44
CA SER A 148 36.39 41.89 6.96
C SER A 148 34.90 42.00 6.58
N ASP A 149 34.28 42.99 7.21
CA ASP A 149 32.86 43.39 7.24
C ASP A 149 32.46 44.26 6.01
N PRO A 150 31.18 44.65 5.88
CA PRO A 150 30.50 44.98 4.62
C PRO A 150 30.45 46.48 4.30
N GLN A 151 30.07 46.81 3.07
CA GLN A 151 29.51 48.14 2.75
C GLN A 151 28.28 48.07 1.82
N SER A 152 27.49 49.11 2.00
CA SER A 152 26.10 49.39 1.68
C SER A 152 25.86 50.05 0.31
N GLU A 153 24.56 50.31 0.05
CA GLU A 153 23.94 51.17 -0.99
C GLU A 153 23.53 50.44 -2.29
N SER A 154 22.37 50.65 -2.91
CA SER A 154 21.35 51.72 -2.83
C SER A 154 20.01 51.22 -3.40
N VAL A 155 18.93 51.90 -3.01
CA VAL A 155 17.54 51.67 -3.42
C VAL A 155 17.26 52.35 -4.77
N GLN A 156 16.70 51.60 -5.74
CA GLN A 156 16.01 52.16 -6.90
C GLN A 156 14.58 51.61 -6.99
N GLN A 157 13.61 52.53 -7.00
CA GLN A 157 12.19 52.29 -7.25
C GLN A 157 11.89 52.32 -8.76
N HIS A 158 11.03 51.43 -9.26
CA HIS A 158 10.11 51.59 -10.42
C HIS A 158 9.27 50.29 -10.60
N PRO A 159 8.20 50.24 -11.43
CA PRO A 159 6.82 50.56 -11.07
C PRO A 159 5.84 49.35 -11.18
N GLY A 160 4.69 49.43 -10.50
CA GLY A 160 3.41 48.80 -10.87
C GLY A 160 3.37 47.27 -11.15
N ARG A 161 3.28 46.47 -10.08
CA ARG A 161 3.12 44.99 -10.06
C ARG A 161 1.98 44.39 -10.91
N TRP A 162 1.00 45.18 -11.38
CA TRP A 162 -0.16 44.62 -12.10
C TRP A 162 0.17 44.19 -13.55
N LYS A 163 1.08 44.87 -14.24
CA LYS A 163 1.44 44.46 -15.62
C LYS A 163 2.15 43.09 -15.66
N TRP A 164 2.87 42.74 -14.59
CA TRP A 164 3.51 41.43 -14.47
C TRP A 164 2.53 40.30 -14.15
N LEU A 165 1.44 40.59 -13.43
CA LEU A 165 0.40 39.61 -13.10
C LEU A 165 -0.42 39.16 -14.32
N VAL A 166 -0.68 40.09 -15.26
CA VAL A 166 -1.35 39.75 -16.53
C VAL A 166 -0.38 39.02 -17.48
N ALA A 167 0.90 39.38 -17.46
CA ALA A 167 1.92 38.70 -18.24
C ALA A 167 2.22 37.29 -17.71
N SER A 168 2.21 37.06 -16.39
CA SER A 168 2.44 35.73 -15.82
C SER A 168 1.24 34.80 -15.99
N VAL A 169 0.00 35.30 -15.98
CA VAL A 169 -1.17 34.49 -16.36
C VAL A 169 -1.16 34.17 -17.86
N ALA A 170 -0.75 35.12 -18.72
CA ALA A 170 -0.60 34.85 -20.15
C ALA A 170 0.57 33.89 -20.46
N VAL A 171 1.67 33.96 -19.70
CA VAL A 171 2.79 33.01 -19.80
C VAL A 171 2.41 31.65 -19.23
N VAL A 172 1.66 31.56 -18.13
CA VAL A 172 1.16 30.27 -17.62
C VAL A 172 0.13 29.66 -18.57
N ILE A 173 -0.72 30.46 -19.22
CA ILE A 173 -1.63 29.98 -20.27
C ILE A 173 -0.83 29.61 -21.54
N ALA A 174 0.19 30.37 -21.95
CA ALA A 174 1.02 30.05 -23.10
C ALA A 174 1.99 28.89 -22.86
N VAL A 175 2.40 28.65 -21.62
CA VAL A 175 3.18 27.49 -21.17
C VAL A 175 2.26 26.30 -20.98
N ALA A 176 1.02 26.47 -20.48
CA ALA A 176 0.03 25.40 -20.45
C ALA A 176 -0.39 25.00 -21.88
N PHE A 177 -0.61 25.97 -22.78
CA PHE A 177 -0.94 25.72 -24.18
C PHE A 177 0.28 25.26 -25.00
N GLY A 178 1.48 25.71 -24.64
CA GLY A 178 2.75 25.30 -25.22
C GLY A 178 3.23 23.92 -24.75
N ILE A 179 2.92 23.52 -23.52
CA ILE A 179 3.13 22.17 -22.99
C ILE A 179 2.05 21.22 -23.52
N VAL A 180 0.79 21.67 -23.66
CA VAL A 180 -0.28 20.88 -24.32
C VAL A 180 0.03 20.65 -25.81
N ASN A 181 0.71 21.57 -26.49
CA ASN A 181 1.16 21.41 -27.88
C ASN A 181 2.60 20.88 -28.04
N GLN A 182 3.26 20.50 -26.93
CA GLN A 182 4.55 19.77 -26.94
C GLN A 182 4.45 18.38 -26.32
N VAL A 183 3.23 17.91 -26.00
CA VAL A 183 2.99 16.47 -25.95
C VAL A 183 3.19 15.97 -27.38
N PRO A 184 4.09 15.01 -27.63
CA PRO A 184 4.24 14.42 -28.94
C PRO A 184 2.85 14.00 -29.44
N GLU A 185 2.55 14.45 -30.67
CA GLU A 185 1.38 14.06 -31.45
C GLU A 185 1.07 12.57 -31.27
N ASP A 186 -0.22 12.24 -31.24
CA ASP A 186 -0.79 10.89 -31.35
C ASP A 186 0.23 9.88 -31.86
N ILE A 187 0.83 9.13 -30.93
CA ILE A 187 1.55 7.91 -31.30
C ILE A 187 0.45 6.99 -31.80
N ALA A 188 0.30 6.93 -33.13
CA ALA A 188 -0.58 5.96 -33.76
C ALA A 188 -0.30 4.60 -33.13
N PRO A 189 -1.34 3.82 -32.76
CA PRO A 189 -1.15 2.52 -32.13
C PRO A 189 -0.12 1.74 -32.96
N GLN A 190 0.98 1.35 -32.32
CA GLN A 190 1.99 0.55 -32.99
C GLN A 190 1.32 -0.77 -33.36
N LYS A 191 1.29 -1.06 -34.65
CA LYS A 191 0.75 -2.32 -35.15
C LYS A 191 1.63 -3.43 -34.56
N SER A 192 0.99 -4.44 -33.96
CA SER A 192 1.68 -5.58 -33.36
C SER A 192 2.77 -6.12 -34.30
N ASP A 193 3.98 -6.36 -33.79
CA ASP A 193 5.12 -6.96 -34.52
C ASP A 193 4.90 -8.45 -34.84
N ILE A 194 3.70 -8.98 -34.58
CA ILE A 194 3.33 -10.38 -34.72
C ILE A 194 3.00 -10.68 -36.19
N VAL A 195 3.75 -11.62 -36.77
CA VAL A 195 3.52 -12.12 -38.12
C VAL A 195 2.42 -13.19 -38.13
N SER A 196 1.50 -13.09 -39.09
CA SER A 196 0.47 -14.10 -39.36
C SER A 196 0.47 -14.51 -40.84
N SER A 197 0.05 -15.75 -41.11
CA SER A 197 -0.01 -16.34 -42.45
C SER A 197 -1.35 -17.05 -42.63
N GLU A 198 -2.14 -16.74 -43.67
CA GLU A 198 -3.41 -17.44 -43.95
C GLU A 198 -3.26 -18.95 -44.18
N GLN A 199 -2.04 -19.43 -44.47
CA GLN A 199 -1.74 -20.85 -44.68
C GLN A 199 -1.11 -21.54 -43.46
N GLY A 200 -0.88 -20.80 -42.37
CA GLY A 200 -0.09 -21.27 -41.24
C GLY A 200 1.40 -20.99 -41.37
N LEU A 201 2.09 -20.86 -40.25
CA LEU A 201 3.54 -20.62 -40.21
C LEU A 201 4.36 -21.91 -40.38
N PHE A 202 3.82 -23.09 -40.06
CA PHE A 202 4.59 -24.34 -40.06
C PHE A 202 4.15 -25.35 -41.13
N HIS A 203 3.15 -25.02 -41.96
CA HIS A 203 2.54 -25.96 -42.88
C HIS A 203 3.54 -26.54 -43.89
N ARG A 204 3.76 -27.86 -43.81
CA ARG A 204 4.66 -28.68 -44.67
C ARG A 204 6.15 -28.43 -44.50
N ASN A 205 6.57 -27.61 -43.54
CA ASN A 205 7.97 -27.31 -43.34
C ASN A 205 8.64 -28.31 -42.39
N VAL A 206 9.91 -28.64 -42.62
CA VAL A 206 10.72 -29.33 -41.60
C VAL A 206 11.26 -28.29 -40.61
N VAL A 207 10.82 -28.35 -39.36
CA VAL A 207 11.15 -27.35 -38.34
C VAL A 207 12.30 -27.83 -37.45
N ALA A 208 13.29 -26.98 -37.23
CA ALA A 208 14.27 -27.11 -36.16
C ALA A 208 13.93 -26.15 -35.01
N VAL A 209 14.22 -26.54 -33.77
CA VAL A 209 14.14 -25.66 -32.61
C VAL A 209 15.56 -25.34 -32.15
N MET A 210 15.82 -24.08 -31.85
CA MET A 210 17.04 -23.64 -31.16
C MET A 210 16.74 -23.37 -29.69
N PRO A 211 17.76 -23.41 -28.80
CA PRO A 211 17.62 -22.97 -27.42
C PRO A 211 16.95 -21.60 -27.34
N ILE A 212 16.03 -21.46 -26.40
CA ILE A 212 15.50 -20.16 -26.01
C ILE A 212 16.62 -19.41 -25.27
N GLU A 213 16.90 -18.18 -25.69
CA GLU A 213 17.86 -17.32 -25.00
C GLU A 213 17.34 -16.99 -23.60
N GLY A 214 18.17 -17.16 -22.57
CA GLY A 214 17.77 -16.91 -21.18
C GLY A 214 17.05 -18.08 -20.48
N ASP A 215 16.86 -19.21 -21.18
CA ASP A 215 16.35 -20.45 -20.58
C ASP A 215 17.27 -20.97 -19.46
N ASP A 216 16.75 -21.86 -18.61
CA ASP A 216 17.52 -22.47 -17.54
C ASP A 216 18.58 -23.47 -18.07
N GLY A 217 19.49 -23.89 -17.20
CA GLY A 217 20.55 -24.83 -17.57
C GLY A 217 20.05 -26.22 -17.97
N GLN A 218 18.75 -26.52 -17.81
CA GLN A 218 18.11 -27.76 -18.23
C GLN A 218 17.34 -27.59 -19.55
N LEU A 219 17.27 -26.37 -20.09
CA LEU A 219 16.53 -26.02 -21.29
C LEU A 219 15.03 -26.34 -21.15
N THR A 220 14.45 -26.09 -19.97
CA THR A 220 13.07 -26.47 -19.65
C THR A 220 12.06 -25.88 -20.63
N TYR A 221 12.15 -24.59 -20.95
CA TYR A 221 11.21 -23.93 -21.86
C TYR A 221 11.45 -24.38 -23.32
N THR A 222 12.71 -24.61 -23.69
CA THR A 222 13.09 -25.12 -25.01
C THR A 222 12.52 -26.52 -25.23
N GLN A 223 12.56 -27.39 -24.21
CA GLN A 223 11.95 -28.73 -24.30
C GLN A 223 10.44 -28.65 -24.51
N MET A 224 9.75 -27.76 -23.78
CA MET A 224 8.31 -27.53 -23.99
C MET A 224 8.01 -27.02 -25.42
N LEU A 225 8.88 -26.16 -25.96
CA LEU A 225 8.77 -25.68 -27.34
C LEU A 225 9.00 -26.80 -28.37
N GLU A 226 9.98 -27.68 -28.15
CA GLU A 226 10.20 -28.86 -29.01
C GLU A 226 8.97 -29.77 -29.02
N GLU A 227 8.40 -30.06 -27.85
CA GLU A 227 7.17 -30.87 -27.71
C GLU A 227 6.00 -30.24 -28.48
N ALA A 228 5.82 -28.91 -28.35
CA ALA A 228 4.77 -28.18 -29.04
C ALA A 228 4.94 -28.20 -30.56
N VAL A 229 6.13 -27.93 -31.09
CA VAL A 229 6.43 -27.93 -32.53
C VAL A 229 6.26 -29.33 -33.13
N ALA A 230 6.70 -30.37 -32.42
CA ALA A 230 6.53 -31.76 -32.85
C ALA A 230 5.07 -32.19 -32.96
N SER A 231 4.13 -31.49 -32.30
CA SER A 231 2.70 -31.81 -32.37
C SER A 231 2.02 -31.31 -33.64
N VAL A 232 2.55 -30.26 -34.29
CA VAL A 232 1.93 -29.60 -35.45
C VAL A 232 2.70 -29.80 -36.76
N SER A 233 4.01 -30.09 -36.70
CA SER A 233 4.85 -30.18 -37.91
C SER A 233 5.92 -31.26 -37.87
N THR A 234 6.54 -31.51 -39.03
CA THR A 234 7.70 -32.42 -39.12
C THR A 234 8.90 -31.75 -38.46
N PHE A 235 9.46 -32.36 -37.44
CA PHE A 235 10.45 -31.74 -36.56
C PHE A 235 11.79 -32.49 -36.58
N VAL A 236 12.91 -31.78 -36.39
CA VAL A 236 14.26 -32.34 -36.22
C VAL A 236 14.50 -32.70 -34.75
N PRO A 237 14.40 -33.98 -34.32
CA PRO A 237 14.34 -34.33 -32.89
C PRO A 237 15.60 -33.95 -32.10
N GLY A 238 15.44 -33.31 -30.94
CA GLY A 238 16.57 -32.87 -30.10
C GLY A 238 17.44 -31.80 -30.77
N SER A 239 16.85 -31.00 -31.66
CA SER A 239 17.53 -29.86 -32.29
C SER A 239 17.87 -28.77 -31.29
N GLY A 240 17.02 -28.55 -30.28
CA GLY A 240 17.25 -27.56 -29.22
C GLY A 240 18.53 -27.86 -28.44
N PHE A 241 18.80 -29.11 -28.09
CA PHE A 241 20.05 -29.48 -27.42
C PHE A 241 21.25 -29.49 -28.39
N ARG A 242 21.07 -29.99 -29.63
CA ARG A 242 22.15 -30.13 -30.61
C ARG A 242 22.64 -28.80 -31.14
N TYR A 243 21.73 -27.85 -31.32
CA TYR A 243 22.01 -26.53 -31.88
C TYR A 243 22.18 -25.49 -30.77
N GLY A 244 22.95 -25.85 -29.73
CA GLY A 244 23.41 -24.90 -28.72
C GLY A 244 23.96 -23.61 -29.34
N ALA A 245 24.08 -22.53 -28.56
CA ALA A 245 24.32 -21.14 -29.00
C ALA A 245 25.48 -20.86 -30.00
N ALA A 246 26.24 -21.88 -30.42
CA ALA A 246 27.29 -21.82 -31.43
C ALA A 246 26.80 -21.85 -32.89
N LEU A 247 25.55 -22.24 -33.18
CA LEU A 247 25.01 -22.28 -34.55
C LEU A 247 24.00 -21.15 -34.77
N SER A 248 24.08 -20.50 -35.94
CA SER A 248 23.13 -19.46 -36.35
C SER A 248 21.94 -20.06 -37.11
N PRO A 249 20.72 -19.46 -37.05
CA PRO A 249 19.58 -19.94 -37.82
C PRO A 249 19.86 -20.15 -39.33
N PRO A 250 20.61 -19.26 -40.04
CA PRO A 250 21.00 -19.53 -41.43
C PRO A 250 21.81 -20.82 -41.62
N SER A 251 22.71 -21.14 -40.69
CA SER A 251 23.55 -22.35 -40.75
C SER A 251 22.72 -23.62 -40.59
N ILE A 252 21.66 -23.58 -39.78
CA ILE A 252 20.78 -24.72 -39.57
C ILE A 252 19.93 -24.97 -40.82
N ILE A 253 19.41 -23.93 -41.49
CA ILE A 253 18.65 -24.10 -42.74
C ILE A 253 19.56 -24.59 -43.88
N SER A 254 20.83 -24.16 -43.93
CA SER A 254 21.75 -24.57 -45.02
C SER A 254 22.31 -25.98 -44.86
N ASP A 255 22.66 -26.37 -43.63
CA ASP A 255 23.47 -27.57 -43.37
C ASP A 255 22.66 -28.72 -42.78
N GLU A 256 21.53 -28.41 -42.16
CA GLU A 256 20.60 -29.38 -41.59
C GLU A 256 19.30 -29.36 -42.41
N LYS A 257 18.59 -30.49 -42.51
CA LYS A 257 17.41 -30.64 -43.39
C LYS A 257 16.17 -29.85 -42.92
N ALA A 258 16.34 -28.73 -42.25
CA ALA A 258 15.29 -27.86 -41.77
C ALA A 258 14.99 -26.76 -42.81
N GLU A 259 13.72 -26.43 -42.94
CA GLU A 259 13.22 -25.33 -43.79
C GLU A 259 12.88 -24.11 -42.93
N LEU A 260 12.66 -24.31 -41.62
CA LEU A 260 12.36 -23.26 -40.64
C LEU A 260 13.10 -23.50 -39.33
N VAL A 261 13.42 -22.42 -38.62
CA VAL A 261 13.97 -22.49 -37.26
C VAL A 261 13.09 -21.71 -36.30
N VAL A 262 12.67 -22.34 -35.20
CA VAL A 262 11.92 -21.69 -34.12
C VAL A 262 12.83 -21.51 -32.91
N THR A 263 12.77 -20.33 -32.30
CA THR A 263 13.54 -19.99 -31.10
C THR A 263 12.75 -18.98 -30.26
N GLY A 264 13.34 -18.51 -29.17
CA GLY A 264 12.74 -17.49 -28.34
C GLY A 264 13.73 -16.74 -27.48
N GLU A 265 13.22 -15.72 -26.81
CA GLU A 265 13.91 -14.93 -25.80
C GLU A 265 13.09 -15.00 -24.51
N LEU A 266 13.76 -15.28 -23.39
CA LEU A 266 13.20 -15.32 -22.06
C LEU A 266 13.84 -14.25 -21.18
N LEU A 267 13.02 -13.35 -20.66
CA LEU A 267 13.43 -12.29 -19.73
C LEU A 267 12.82 -12.52 -18.35
N LYS A 268 13.65 -12.46 -17.30
CA LYS A 268 13.19 -12.50 -15.91
C LYS A 268 13.18 -11.08 -15.35
N ILE A 269 12.00 -10.62 -14.92
CA ILE A 269 11.76 -9.28 -14.41
C ILE A 269 11.05 -9.44 -13.06
N GLY A 270 11.79 -9.25 -11.97
CA GLY A 270 11.30 -9.61 -10.63
C GLY A 270 10.92 -11.09 -10.58
N LYS A 271 9.70 -11.40 -10.13
CA LYS A 271 9.16 -12.76 -10.14
C LYS A 271 8.44 -13.15 -11.45
N HIS A 272 8.43 -12.27 -12.44
CA HIS A 272 7.78 -12.49 -13.71
C HIS A 272 8.77 -13.05 -14.75
N VAL A 273 8.28 -13.97 -15.58
CA VAL A 273 8.98 -14.55 -16.72
C VAL A 273 8.25 -14.13 -17.97
N LEU A 274 8.90 -13.32 -18.81
CA LEU A 274 8.39 -12.90 -20.10
C LEU A 274 9.06 -13.75 -21.20
N LEU A 275 8.26 -14.37 -22.05
CA LEU A 275 8.72 -15.26 -23.12
C LEU A 275 8.25 -14.72 -24.48
N ARG A 276 9.18 -14.56 -25.41
CA ARG A 276 8.93 -14.21 -26.81
C ARG A 276 9.32 -15.38 -27.70
N LEU A 277 8.42 -15.79 -28.60
CA LEU A 277 8.72 -16.83 -29.59
C LEU A 277 8.85 -16.22 -30.98
N SER A 278 9.83 -16.73 -31.73
CA SER A 278 10.26 -16.20 -33.00
C SER A 278 10.53 -17.31 -34.00
N LEU A 279 10.30 -17.01 -35.27
CA LEU A 279 10.52 -17.87 -36.41
C LEU A 279 11.62 -17.27 -37.29
N TYR A 280 12.50 -18.12 -37.81
CA TYR A 280 13.45 -17.78 -38.87
C TYR A 280 13.11 -18.55 -40.15
N ASP A 281 13.01 -17.81 -41.25
CA ASP A 281 12.83 -18.32 -42.60
C ASP A 281 13.77 -17.61 -43.60
N GLU A 282 13.50 -17.72 -44.90
CA GLU A 282 14.28 -17.05 -45.96
C GLU A 282 14.20 -15.51 -45.91
N GLU A 283 13.13 -14.94 -45.35
CA GLU A 283 12.91 -13.49 -45.24
C GLU A 283 13.58 -12.92 -43.97
N GLY A 284 13.82 -13.75 -42.97
CA GLY A 284 14.60 -13.43 -41.79
C GLY A 284 13.92 -13.82 -40.48
N MET A 285 14.30 -13.16 -39.38
CA MET A 285 13.66 -13.36 -38.09
C MET A 285 12.34 -12.59 -38.03
N SER A 286 11.26 -13.28 -37.67
CA SER A 286 9.96 -12.70 -37.36
C SER A 286 9.46 -13.19 -36.00
N HIS A 287 8.64 -12.38 -35.33
CA HIS A 287 8.05 -12.73 -34.04
C HIS A 287 6.59 -13.12 -34.26
N PHE A 288 6.11 -14.14 -33.55
CA PHE A 288 4.72 -14.61 -33.75
C PHE A 288 3.94 -14.75 -32.44
N TRP A 289 4.60 -14.71 -31.28
CA TRP A 289 3.91 -14.78 -29.99
C TRP A 289 4.75 -14.19 -28.86
N SER A 290 4.06 -13.67 -27.84
CA SER A 290 4.67 -13.34 -26.55
C SER A 290 3.70 -13.65 -25.41
N GLY A 291 4.23 -14.07 -24.27
CA GLY A 291 3.44 -14.38 -23.09
C GLY A 291 4.23 -14.12 -21.81
N HIS A 292 3.52 -13.91 -20.70
CA HIS A 292 4.13 -13.73 -19.40
C HIS A 292 3.60 -14.76 -18.40
N PHE A 293 4.46 -15.16 -17.46
CA PHE A 293 4.17 -16.11 -16.40
C PHE A 293 4.72 -15.59 -15.09
N ILE A 294 4.18 -16.05 -13.97
CA ILE A 294 4.85 -15.95 -12.68
C ILE A 294 5.87 -17.10 -12.61
N ALA A 295 7.04 -16.89 -12.01
CA ALA A 295 8.09 -17.91 -11.92
C ALA A 295 7.60 -19.20 -11.22
N SER A 296 6.60 -19.10 -10.35
CA SER A 296 5.97 -20.22 -9.66
C SER A 296 4.80 -20.86 -10.43
N ALA A 297 4.49 -20.39 -11.64
CA ALA A 297 3.37 -20.92 -12.42
C ALA A 297 3.55 -22.42 -12.69
N SER A 298 2.43 -23.15 -12.74
CA SER A 298 2.51 -24.60 -12.92
C SER A 298 3.13 -24.95 -14.28
N SER A 299 3.98 -25.98 -14.32
CA SER A 299 4.63 -26.41 -15.57
C SER A 299 3.63 -26.82 -16.65
N THR A 300 2.45 -27.33 -16.25
CA THR A 300 1.37 -27.69 -17.16
C THR A 300 0.80 -26.45 -17.83
N TYR A 301 0.52 -25.38 -17.07
CA TYR A 301 0.03 -24.12 -17.64
C TYR A 301 1.00 -23.50 -18.64
N VAL A 302 2.29 -23.47 -18.30
CA VAL A 302 3.34 -22.95 -19.20
C VAL A 302 3.39 -23.78 -20.49
N ARG A 303 3.40 -25.12 -20.38
CA ARG A 303 3.41 -26.03 -21.53
C ARG A 303 2.18 -25.83 -22.42
N GLU A 304 0.98 -25.78 -21.84
CA GLU A 304 -0.27 -25.58 -22.58
C GLU A 304 -0.29 -24.22 -23.29
N SER A 305 0.25 -23.17 -22.66
CA SER A 305 0.35 -21.83 -23.25
C SER A 305 1.27 -21.81 -24.46
N ILE A 306 2.45 -22.43 -24.37
CA ILE A 306 3.39 -22.56 -25.50
C ILE A 306 2.77 -23.42 -26.60
N SER A 307 2.12 -24.53 -26.25
CA SER A 307 1.46 -25.42 -27.22
C SER A 307 0.35 -24.68 -27.97
N SER A 308 -0.48 -23.93 -27.25
CA SER A 308 -1.53 -23.11 -27.85
C SER A 308 -0.97 -22.04 -28.77
N ALA A 309 0.14 -21.38 -28.39
CA ALA A 309 0.80 -20.40 -29.25
C ALA A 309 1.26 -21.02 -30.58
N ILE A 310 1.87 -22.20 -30.53
CA ILE A 310 2.31 -22.94 -31.72
C ILE A 310 1.13 -23.40 -32.58
N GLU A 311 0.04 -23.88 -31.97
CA GLU A 311 -1.18 -24.27 -32.70
C GLU A 311 -1.84 -23.10 -33.43
N HIS A 312 -1.95 -21.93 -32.80
CA HIS A 312 -2.51 -20.74 -33.46
C HIS A 312 -1.61 -20.27 -34.60
N ALA A 313 -0.30 -20.25 -34.38
CA ALA A 313 0.69 -19.95 -35.41
C ALA A 313 0.62 -20.93 -36.59
N ASP A 314 0.42 -22.23 -36.35
CA ASP A 314 0.23 -23.24 -37.41
C ASP A 314 -1.09 -23.04 -38.17
N LYS A 315 -2.14 -22.59 -37.51
CA LYS A 315 -3.44 -22.32 -38.16
C LYS A 315 -3.48 -20.96 -38.88
N GLY A 316 -2.47 -20.11 -38.67
CA GLY A 316 -2.50 -18.75 -39.19
C GLY A 316 -3.42 -17.80 -38.42
N GLU A 317 -3.87 -18.23 -37.25
CA GLU A 317 -4.78 -17.47 -36.39
C GLU A 317 -3.97 -16.39 -35.67
N ALA A 318 -4.47 -15.16 -35.67
CA ALA A 318 -3.87 -14.10 -34.87
C ALA A 318 -3.96 -14.50 -33.40
N THR A 319 -2.84 -14.46 -32.69
CA THR A 319 -2.82 -14.63 -31.23
C THR A 319 -3.53 -13.43 -30.63
N PRO A 320 -4.56 -13.60 -29.77
CA PRO A 320 -5.33 -12.48 -29.24
C PRO A 320 -4.43 -11.41 -28.62
N ASP A 321 -4.51 -10.20 -29.17
CA ASP A 321 -4.18 -8.89 -28.60
C ASP A 321 -2.97 -8.82 -27.66
N THR A 322 -1.86 -9.40 -28.12
CA THR A 322 -0.57 -9.26 -27.44
C THR A 322 0.09 -7.93 -27.88
N PRO A 323 0.48 -7.06 -26.94
CA PRO A 323 1.14 -5.79 -27.27
C PRO A 323 2.50 -6.06 -27.94
N ASP A 324 3.07 -5.05 -28.60
CA ASP A 324 4.46 -5.13 -29.05
C ASP A 324 5.41 -5.37 -27.86
N TRP A 325 6.62 -5.84 -28.17
CA TRP A 325 7.56 -6.31 -27.16
C TRP A 325 7.96 -5.23 -26.14
N GLU A 326 8.09 -3.99 -26.57
CA GLU A 326 8.48 -2.89 -25.68
C GLU A 326 7.34 -2.53 -24.72
N ASN A 327 6.11 -2.52 -25.21
CA ASN A 327 4.93 -2.30 -24.38
C ASN A 327 4.64 -3.47 -23.44
N TYR A 328 4.92 -4.71 -23.85
CA TYR A 328 4.81 -5.87 -22.96
C TYR A 328 5.85 -5.82 -21.83
N LYS A 329 7.11 -5.53 -22.13
CA LYS A 329 8.14 -5.33 -21.09
C LYS A 329 7.73 -4.23 -20.12
N ARG A 330 7.23 -3.09 -20.62
CA ARG A 330 6.73 -2.01 -19.77
C ARG A 330 5.60 -2.45 -18.84
N TYR A 331 4.67 -3.26 -19.35
CA TYR A 331 3.60 -3.82 -18.54
C TYR A 331 4.17 -4.69 -17.41
N VAL A 332 5.04 -5.64 -17.73
CA VAL A 332 5.64 -6.57 -16.75
C VAL A 332 6.55 -5.82 -15.75
N ASP A 333 7.37 -4.88 -16.20
CA ASP A 333 8.15 -3.99 -15.35
C ASP A 333 7.24 -3.23 -14.38
N GLY A 334 6.08 -2.77 -14.84
CA GLY A 334 5.05 -2.15 -14.01
C GLY A 334 4.55 -3.06 -12.91
N LEU A 335 4.32 -4.35 -13.19
CA LEU A 335 3.83 -5.32 -12.19
C LEU A 335 4.80 -5.50 -11.01
N THR A 336 6.11 -5.31 -11.21
CA THR A 336 7.11 -5.38 -10.13
C THR A 336 6.87 -4.36 -9.02
N LEU A 337 6.18 -3.25 -9.32
CA LEU A 337 5.76 -2.27 -8.32
C LEU A 337 4.87 -2.90 -7.23
N LEU A 338 4.17 -3.98 -7.54
CA LEU A 338 3.31 -4.71 -6.62
C LEU A 338 4.05 -5.77 -5.78
N GLU A 339 5.36 -5.97 -5.96
CA GLU A 339 6.18 -6.90 -5.16
C GLU A 339 6.51 -6.31 -3.77
N GLY A 340 6.72 -5.00 -3.70
CA GLY A 340 6.94 -4.24 -2.45
C GLY A 340 5.66 -3.88 -1.68
N GLU A 341 5.77 -2.95 -0.74
CA GLU A 341 4.62 -2.44 0.03
C GLU A 341 3.61 -1.71 -0.86
N ARG A 342 2.32 -2.01 -0.68
CA ARG A 342 1.24 -1.38 -1.45
C ARG A 342 0.80 -0.11 -0.73
N ASN A 343 0.99 1.02 -1.37
CA ASN A 343 0.50 2.32 -0.91
C ASN A 343 -0.08 3.12 -2.08
N GLU A 344 -0.75 4.23 -1.77
CA GLU A 344 -1.43 5.07 -2.76
C GLU A 344 -0.50 5.52 -3.89
N ALA A 345 0.74 5.94 -3.56
CA ALA A 345 1.71 6.39 -4.55
C ALA A 345 2.13 5.28 -5.53
N VAL A 346 2.33 4.06 -5.02
CA VAL A 346 2.64 2.88 -5.84
C VAL A 346 1.48 2.55 -6.78
N LEU A 347 0.24 2.56 -6.27
CA LEU A 347 -0.96 2.28 -7.07
C LEU A 347 -1.19 3.34 -8.16
N LEU A 348 -0.98 4.62 -7.85
CA LEU A 348 -1.07 5.71 -8.82
C LEU A 348 -0.01 5.58 -9.91
N LYS A 349 1.24 5.26 -9.53
CA LYS A 349 2.32 5.04 -10.50
C LYS A 349 2.02 3.88 -11.44
N LEU A 350 1.53 2.76 -10.91
CA LEU A 350 1.15 1.60 -11.73
C LEU A 350 -0.05 1.94 -12.63
N SER A 351 -1.06 2.63 -12.11
CA SER A 351 -2.20 3.08 -12.90
C SER A 351 -1.75 3.92 -14.11
N ASP A 352 -0.83 4.86 -13.93
CA ASP A 352 -0.26 5.65 -15.04
C ASP A 352 0.50 4.79 -16.07
N VAL A 353 1.25 3.78 -15.62
CA VAL A 353 1.90 2.82 -16.53
C VAL A 353 0.86 2.05 -17.35
N LEU A 354 -0.20 1.55 -16.71
CA LEU A 354 -1.25 0.78 -17.37
C LEU A 354 -2.04 1.62 -18.37
N HIS A 355 -2.38 2.86 -18.05
CA HIS A 355 -3.03 3.78 -18.98
C HIS A 355 -2.18 4.04 -20.24
N ARG A 356 -0.84 4.10 -20.09
CA ARG A 356 0.06 4.23 -21.24
C ARG A 356 0.09 2.97 -22.09
N VAL A 357 0.18 1.80 -21.46
CA VAL A 357 0.11 0.49 -22.15
C VAL A 357 -1.21 0.35 -22.91
N ILE A 358 -2.35 0.61 -22.26
CA ILE A 358 -3.69 0.52 -22.86
C ILE A 358 -3.85 1.50 -24.03
N ARG A 359 -3.29 2.71 -23.94
CA ARG A 359 -3.34 3.67 -25.06
C ARG A 359 -2.63 3.15 -26.31
N GLN A 360 -1.53 2.42 -26.14
CA GLN A 360 -0.75 1.87 -27.24
C GLN A 360 -1.32 0.51 -27.71
N SER A 361 -1.95 -0.24 -26.81
CA SER A 361 -2.55 -1.55 -27.07
C SER A 361 -3.93 -1.66 -26.41
N PRO A 362 -4.99 -1.05 -27.01
CA PRO A 362 -6.32 -0.96 -26.41
C PRO A 362 -7.05 -2.29 -26.24
N ASP A 363 -6.61 -3.33 -26.95
CA ASP A 363 -7.22 -4.65 -26.90
C ASP A 363 -6.47 -5.59 -25.94
N PHE A 364 -5.44 -5.08 -25.22
CA PHE A 364 -4.65 -5.90 -24.31
C PHE A 364 -5.40 -6.20 -23.00
N ALA A 365 -6.07 -7.35 -22.97
CA ALA A 365 -6.94 -7.78 -21.88
C ALA A 365 -6.28 -7.76 -20.49
N ASP A 366 -5.01 -8.18 -20.38
CA ASP A 366 -4.30 -8.26 -19.11
C ASP A 366 -4.00 -6.87 -18.52
N ALA A 367 -3.76 -5.85 -19.35
CA ALA A 367 -3.60 -4.48 -18.86
C ALA A 367 -4.92 -3.93 -18.30
N HIS A 368 -6.04 -4.16 -19.00
CA HIS A 368 -7.38 -3.82 -18.50
C HIS A 368 -7.72 -4.55 -17.19
N GLY A 369 -7.44 -5.86 -17.12
CA GLY A 369 -7.65 -6.65 -15.90
C GLY A 369 -6.79 -6.17 -14.74
N THR A 370 -5.51 -5.87 -15.00
CA THR A 370 -4.61 -5.32 -13.98
C THR A 370 -5.09 -3.95 -13.50
N LEU A 371 -5.53 -3.08 -14.42
CA LEU A 371 -6.05 -1.76 -14.07
C LEU A 371 -7.33 -1.87 -13.23
N CYS A 372 -8.24 -2.77 -13.59
CA CYS A 372 -9.40 -3.08 -12.74
C CYS A 372 -8.99 -3.43 -11.30
N ASN A 373 -8.04 -4.35 -11.12
CA ASN A 373 -7.59 -4.72 -9.78
C ASN A 373 -6.92 -3.55 -9.05
N VAL A 374 -6.09 -2.75 -9.73
CA VAL A 374 -5.46 -1.56 -9.15
C VAL A 374 -6.51 -0.55 -8.68
N LEU A 375 -7.53 -0.29 -9.48
CA LEU A 375 -8.64 0.61 -9.14
C LEU A 375 -9.47 0.08 -7.95
N VAL A 376 -9.69 -1.24 -7.86
CA VAL A 376 -10.28 -1.87 -6.66
C VAL A 376 -9.44 -1.58 -5.42
N GLN A 377 -8.11 -1.69 -5.51
CA GLN A 377 -7.21 -1.37 -4.39
C GLN A 377 -7.24 0.12 -4.06
N GLN A 378 -7.22 1.00 -5.06
CA GLN A 378 -7.31 2.46 -4.83
C GLN A 378 -8.60 2.82 -4.12
N HIS A 379 -9.74 2.23 -4.50
CA HIS A 379 -11.00 2.39 -3.77
C HIS A 379 -10.91 1.89 -2.32
N ILE A 380 -10.18 0.79 -2.05
CA ILE A 380 -9.97 0.29 -0.68
C ILE A 380 -9.16 1.29 0.15
N PHE A 381 -8.14 1.94 -0.43
CA PHE A 381 -7.29 2.91 0.27
C PHE A 381 -7.98 4.27 0.46
N SER A 382 -8.62 4.82 -0.57
CA SER A 382 -9.19 6.18 -0.55
C SER A 382 -10.65 6.24 -0.11
N GLY A 383 -11.38 5.12 -0.22
CA GLY A 383 -12.84 5.09 -0.06
C GLY A 383 -13.63 5.75 -1.20
N GLU A 384 -12.94 6.29 -2.23
CA GLU A 384 -13.59 7.02 -3.31
C GLU A 384 -14.37 6.08 -4.23
N LYS A 385 -15.67 6.32 -4.40
CA LYS A 385 -16.57 5.41 -5.15
C LYS A 385 -16.32 5.45 -6.67
N SER A 386 -15.71 6.51 -7.20
CA SER A 386 -15.39 6.67 -8.62
C SER A 386 -14.47 5.54 -9.12
N TYR A 387 -13.41 5.23 -8.35
CA TYR A 387 -12.48 4.14 -8.67
C TYR A 387 -13.18 2.80 -8.80
N LEU A 388 -14.20 2.51 -7.98
CA LEU A 388 -14.93 1.24 -8.07
C LEU A 388 -15.77 1.14 -9.35
N ALA A 389 -16.39 2.25 -9.76
CA ALA A 389 -17.16 2.30 -11.01
C ALA A 389 -16.26 2.17 -12.25
N GLU A 390 -15.07 2.78 -12.21
CA GLU A 390 -14.07 2.63 -13.26
C GLU A 390 -13.53 1.19 -13.30
N ALA A 391 -13.24 0.59 -12.13
CA ALA A 391 -12.81 -0.80 -12.04
C ALA A 391 -13.80 -1.76 -12.70
N GLU A 392 -15.11 -1.55 -12.48
CA GLU A 392 -16.16 -2.36 -13.10
C GLU A 392 -16.09 -2.28 -14.64
N SER A 393 -15.95 -1.08 -15.19
CA SER A 393 -15.82 -0.89 -16.65
C SER A 393 -14.57 -1.56 -17.22
N GLU A 394 -13.44 -1.44 -16.53
CA GLU A 394 -12.17 -2.03 -16.96
C GLU A 394 -12.19 -3.57 -16.88
N CYS A 395 -12.81 -4.14 -15.83
CA CYS A 395 -13.02 -5.59 -15.73
C CYS A 395 -14.00 -6.13 -16.79
N GLU A 396 -15.02 -5.37 -17.16
CA GLU A 396 -15.91 -5.73 -18.27
C GLU A 396 -15.18 -5.76 -19.61
N ARG A 397 -14.37 -4.75 -19.90
CA ARG A 397 -13.52 -4.71 -21.10
C ARG A 397 -12.55 -5.88 -21.14
N ALA A 398 -11.84 -6.11 -20.04
CA ALA A 398 -10.89 -7.21 -19.91
C ALA A 398 -11.54 -8.58 -20.20
N ARG A 399 -12.74 -8.84 -19.66
CA ARG A 399 -13.48 -10.07 -19.92
C ARG A 399 -14.00 -10.19 -21.36
N ALA A 400 -14.39 -9.07 -21.97
CA ALA A 400 -14.82 -9.05 -23.36
C ALA A 400 -13.67 -9.38 -24.33
N LEU A 401 -12.45 -8.98 -23.98
CA LEU A 401 -11.23 -9.24 -24.74
C LEU A 401 -10.71 -10.67 -24.50
N ASN A 402 -10.56 -11.09 -23.23
CA ASN A 402 -10.11 -12.44 -22.89
C ASN A 402 -10.60 -12.88 -21.49
N ALA A 403 -11.77 -13.52 -21.45
CA ALA A 403 -12.37 -14.00 -20.20
C ALA A 403 -11.58 -15.12 -19.49
N ASP A 404 -10.74 -15.86 -20.22
CA ASP A 404 -10.01 -17.02 -19.73
C ASP A 404 -8.61 -16.68 -19.19
N SER A 405 -8.14 -15.43 -19.36
CA SER A 405 -6.84 -14.99 -18.85
C SER A 405 -6.77 -15.12 -17.32
N PRO A 406 -5.71 -15.72 -16.75
CA PRO A 406 -5.52 -15.76 -15.28
C PRO A 406 -5.52 -14.36 -14.66
N THR A 407 -4.94 -13.36 -15.32
CA THR A 407 -4.93 -11.96 -14.87
C THR A 407 -6.36 -11.41 -14.79
N VAL A 408 -7.17 -11.67 -15.80
CA VAL A 408 -8.56 -11.20 -15.89
C VAL A 408 -9.47 -11.91 -14.89
N LEU A 409 -9.29 -13.21 -14.70
CA LEU A 409 -10.02 -14.00 -13.69
C LEU A 409 -9.66 -13.54 -12.27
N LEU A 410 -8.38 -13.28 -12.00
CA LEU A 410 -7.92 -12.74 -10.72
C LEU A 410 -8.53 -11.36 -10.43
N ALA A 411 -8.52 -10.46 -11.41
CA ALA A 411 -9.12 -9.13 -11.30
C ALA A 411 -10.64 -9.19 -11.09
N SER A 412 -11.33 -10.05 -11.85
CA SER A 412 -12.77 -10.28 -11.71
C SER A 412 -13.13 -10.83 -10.33
N SER A 413 -12.30 -11.73 -9.78
CA SER A 413 -12.43 -12.22 -8.42
C SER A 413 -12.24 -11.10 -7.38
N ALA A 414 -11.22 -10.25 -7.55
CA ALA A 414 -10.96 -9.13 -6.65
C ALA A 414 -12.13 -8.13 -6.62
N LEU A 415 -12.68 -7.80 -7.78
CA LEU A 415 -13.88 -6.96 -7.90
C LEU A 415 -15.10 -7.60 -7.23
N ALA A 416 -15.40 -8.87 -7.53
CA ALA A 416 -16.51 -9.59 -6.91
C ALA A 416 -16.38 -9.68 -5.39
N ARG A 417 -15.16 -9.93 -4.88
CA ARG A 417 -14.85 -9.93 -3.44
C ARG A 417 -15.17 -8.58 -2.83
N LYS A 418 -14.71 -7.48 -3.45
CA LYS A 418 -14.96 -6.11 -2.99
C LYS A 418 -16.44 -5.73 -3.04
N ALA A 419 -17.18 -6.21 -4.05
CA ALA A 419 -18.63 -6.04 -4.17
C ALA A 419 -19.42 -6.84 -3.12
N GLY A 420 -18.77 -7.72 -2.35
CA GLY A 420 -19.40 -8.52 -1.31
C GLY A 420 -19.83 -9.92 -1.75
N ASP A 421 -19.72 -10.24 -3.05
CA ASP A 421 -20.09 -11.53 -3.62
C ASP A 421 -18.91 -12.52 -3.58
N ALA A 422 -18.68 -13.06 -2.39
CA ALA A 422 -17.61 -14.00 -2.14
C ALA A 422 -17.79 -15.33 -2.89
N ASN A 423 -19.02 -15.71 -3.24
CA ASN A 423 -19.26 -16.95 -4.00
C ASN A 423 -18.90 -16.77 -5.48
N LEU A 424 -19.26 -15.64 -6.08
CA LEU A 424 -18.81 -15.30 -7.44
C LEU A 424 -17.29 -15.14 -7.50
N ALA A 425 -16.69 -14.49 -6.49
CA ALA A 425 -15.23 -14.38 -6.40
C ALA A 425 -14.54 -15.76 -6.38
N ALA A 426 -15.08 -16.72 -5.62
CA ALA A 426 -14.58 -18.08 -5.57
C ALA A 426 -14.75 -18.83 -6.92
N GLN A 427 -15.83 -18.58 -7.67
CA GLN A 427 -16.03 -19.19 -8.99
C GLN A 427 -14.97 -18.74 -10.00
N TYR A 428 -14.60 -17.46 -10.02
CA TYR A 428 -13.51 -16.98 -10.87
C TYR A 428 -12.17 -17.61 -10.51
N LEU A 429 -11.88 -17.77 -9.20
CA LEU A 429 -10.67 -18.45 -8.75
C LEU A 429 -10.65 -19.93 -9.10
N GLN A 430 -11.80 -20.62 -9.05
CA GLN A 430 -11.90 -22.01 -9.51
C GLN A 430 -11.61 -22.15 -11.00
N GLN A 431 -12.08 -21.21 -11.83
CA GLN A 431 -11.74 -21.18 -13.25
C GLN A 431 -10.23 -20.95 -13.46
N LEU A 432 -9.63 -20.06 -12.67
CA LEU A 432 -8.19 -19.81 -12.71
C LEU A 432 -7.39 -21.05 -12.31
N PHE A 433 -7.75 -21.72 -11.21
CA PHE A 433 -7.06 -22.93 -10.74
C PHE A 433 -7.19 -24.12 -11.68
N ALA A 434 -8.21 -24.15 -12.55
CA ALA A 434 -8.31 -25.15 -13.61
C ALA A 434 -7.24 -24.96 -14.70
N ARG A 435 -6.64 -23.76 -14.81
CA ARG A 435 -5.56 -23.44 -15.74
C ARG A 435 -4.20 -23.41 -15.04
N ASP A 436 -4.09 -22.61 -13.98
CA ASP A 436 -2.87 -22.43 -13.21
C ASP A 436 -3.13 -22.71 -11.72
N PRO A 437 -3.07 -23.99 -11.30
CA PRO A 437 -3.29 -24.35 -9.90
C PRO A 437 -2.21 -23.81 -8.95
N ASP A 438 -1.05 -23.38 -9.46
CA ASP A 438 0.10 -22.91 -8.67
C ASP A 438 0.23 -21.37 -8.69
N ASN A 439 -0.81 -20.67 -9.16
CA ASN A 439 -0.83 -19.21 -9.16
C ASN A 439 -0.89 -18.66 -7.72
N THR A 440 0.24 -18.14 -7.23
CA THR A 440 0.40 -17.67 -5.85
C THR A 440 -0.49 -16.48 -5.52
N ALA A 441 -0.68 -15.56 -6.46
CA ALA A 441 -1.60 -14.42 -6.30
C ALA A 441 -3.06 -14.89 -6.16
N ALA A 442 -3.47 -15.89 -6.94
CA ALA A 442 -4.80 -16.48 -6.84
C ALA A 442 -4.99 -17.29 -5.55
N LEU A 443 -3.99 -18.05 -5.11
CA LEU A 443 -4.02 -18.76 -3.83
C LEU A 443 -4.14 -17.78 -2.65
N GLN A 444 -3.43 -16.65 -2.69
CA GLN A 444 -3.54 -15.58 -1.70
C GLN A 444 -4.95 -14.96 -1.71
N LEU A 445 -5.48 -14.57 -2.87
CA LEU A 445 -6.82 -13.97 -2.98
C LEU A 445 -7.92 -14.97 -2.58
N PHE A 446 -7.75 -16.25 -2.90
CA PHE A 446 -8.65 -17.32 -2.47
C PHE A 446 -8.76 -17.40 -0.96
N ALA A 447 -7.64 -17.34 -0.23
CA ALA A 447 -7.68 -17.32 1.22
C ALA A 447 -8.46 -16.10 1.77
N GLU A 448 -8.32 -14.92 1.17
CA GLU A 448 -9.13 -13.75 1.55
C GLU A 448 -10.63 -13.94 1.27
N VAL A 449 -10.97 -14.51 0.11
CA VAL A 449 -12.36 -14.83 -0.26
C VAL A 449 -12.97 -15.85 0.70
N GLU A 450 -12.22 -16.89 1.06
CA GLU A 450 -12.69 -17.93 1.97
C GLU A 450 -12.88 -17.40 3.40
N VAL A 451 -12.03 -16.48 3.87
CA VAL A 451 -12.29 -15.75 5.13
C VAL A 451 -13.61 -14.96 5.05
N GLN A 452 -13.93 -14.34 3.92
CA GLN A 452 -15.21 -13.66 3.73
C GLN A 452 -16.39 -14.63 3.76
N ARG A 453 -16.28 -15.81 3.11
CA ARG A 453 -17.29 -16.87 3.17
C ARG A 453 -17.45 -17.44 4.58
N PHE A 454 -16.36 -17.59 5.33
CA PHE A 454 -16.40 -17.94 6.75
C PHE A 454 -17.16 -16.87 7.56
N ARG A 455 -16.89 -15.59 7.37
CA ARG A 455 -17.62 -14.52 8.08
C ARG A 455 -19.12 -14.53 7.76
N GLN A 456 -19.49 -14.86 6.52
CA GLN A 456 -20.88 -14.94 6.08
C GLN A 456 -21.61 -16.18 6.59
N SER A 457 -20.96 -17.35 6.64
CA SER A 457 -21.60 -18.65 6.95
C SER A 457 -21.30 -19.18 8.36
N GLY A 458 -20.12 -18.88 8.90
CA GLY A 458 -19.55 -19.49 10.09
C GLY A 458 -18.95 -20.88 9.89
N GLU A 459 -18.84 -21.38 8.64
CA GLU A 459 -18.36 -22.73 8.37
C GLU A 459 -16.82 -22.82 8.40
N GLU A 460 -16.28 -23.58 9.35
CA GLU A 460 -14.82 -23.73 9.55
C GLU A 460 -14.07 -24.31 8.35
N GLN A 461 -14.76 -24.99 7.42
CA GLN A 461 -14.13 -25.55 6.22
C GLN A 461 -13.44 -24.47 5.37
N TYR A 462 -14.01 -23.26 5.32
CA TYR A 462 -13.46 -22.13 4.57
C TYR A 462 -12.14 -21.62 5.19
N ILE A 463 -11.97 -21.77 6.51
CA ILE A 463 -10.70 -21.41 7.14
C ILE A 463 -9.62 -22.44 6.83
N LYS A 464 -9.98 -23.73 6.82
CA LYS A 464 -9.05 -24.81 6.48
C LYS A 464 -8.59 -24.71 5.02
N SER A 465 -9.49 -24.39 4.09
CA SER A 465 -9.14 -24.17 2.68
C SER A 465 -8.23 -22.94 2.51
N ALA A 466 -8.51 -21.84 3.21
CA ALA A 466 -7.66 -20.64 3.21
C ALA A 466 -6.23 -20.94 3.70
N GLU A 467 -6.11 -21.66 4.82
CA GLU A 467 -4.82 -22.08 5.39
C GLU A 467 -4.04 -22.98 4.42
N GLN A 468 -4.69 -23.99 3.83
CA GLN A 468 -4.06 -24.90 2.86
C GLN A 468 -3.56 -24.16 1.61
N ALA A 469 -4.36 -23.23 1.08
CA ALA A 469 -3.97 -22.44 -0.08
C ALA A 469 -2.74 -21.57 0.20
N LEU A 470 -2.68 -20.92 1.37
CA LEU A 470 -1.53 -20.09 1.74
C LEU A 470 -0.28 -20.91 2.06
N ILE A 471 -0.40 -22.07 2.71
CA ILE A 471 0.74 -22.98 2.91
C ILE A 471 1.30 -23.44 1.57
N LYS A 472 0.43 -23.77 0.61
CA LYS A 472 0.85 -24.10 -0.76
C LYS A 472 1.57 -22.91 -1.41
N ALA A 473 1.00 -21.71 -1.32
CA ALA A 473 1.62 -20.51 -1.88
C ALA A 473 3.00 -20.21 -1.29
N ILE A 474 3.16 -20.34 0.04
CA ILE A 474 4.44 -20.14 0.74
C ILE A 474 5.48 -21.17 0.28
N ALA A 475 5.08 -22.42 0.04
CA ALA A 475 5.99 -23.42 -0.50
C ALA A 475 6.45 -23.12 -1.94
N LEU A 476 5.62 -22.41 -2.72
CA LEU A 476 5.91 -22.02 -4.10
C LEU A 476 6.76 -20.73 -4.19
N GLU A 477 6.54 -19.78 -3.29
CA GLU A 477 7.27 -18.50 -3.18
C GLU A 477 7.69 -18.24 -1.71
N PRO A 478 8.74 -18.91 -1.21
CA PRO A 478 9.12 -18.84 0.21
C PRO A 478 9.65 -17.48 0.66
N GLU A 479 10.12 -16.64 -0.26
CA GLU A 479 10.70 -15.30 0.04
C GLU A 479 9.65 -14.17 -0.13
N GLN A 480 8.36 -14.51 -0.27
CA GLN A 480 7.30 -13.53 -0.49
C GLN A 480 6.55 -13.20 0.81
N TRP A 481 6.98 -12.14 1.49
CA TRP A 481 6.43 -11.66 2.79
C TRP A 481 4.90 -11.52 2.84
N LYS A 482 4.25 -11.23 1.70
CA LYS A 482 2.78 -11.04 1.60
C LYS A 482 1.99 -12.30 1.93
N LEU A 483 2.56 -13.48 1.72
CA LEU A 483 1.91 -14.76 1.96
C LEU A 483 1.82 -15.09 3.46
N PRO A 484 2.91 -15.10 4.25
CA PRO A 484 2.82 -15.23 5.71
C PRO A 484 2.05 -14.07 6.35
N PHE A 485 2.16 -12.85 5.80
CA PHE A 485 1.32 -11.71 6.23
C PHE A 485 -0.18 -11.98 6.08
N THR A 486 -0.60 -12.55 4.94
CA THR A 486 -2.02 -12.89 4.71
C THR A 486 -2.45 -14.04 5.61
N LEU A 487 -1.59 -15.03 5.83
CA LEU A 487 -1.86 -16.16 6.73
C LEU A 487 -2.04 -15.71 8.19
N ALA A 488 -1.22 -14.75 8.63
CA ALA A 488 -1.38 -14.12 9.93
C ALA A 488 -2.76 -13.45 10.06
N ARG A 489 -3.22 -12.73 9.04
CA ARG A 489 -4.57 -12.14 9.00
C ARG A 489 -5.67 -13.19 9.08
N VAL A 490 -5.54 -14.33 8.38
CA VAL A 490 -6.49 -15.45 8.46
C VAL A 490 -6.59 -15.97 9.90
N TYR A 491 -5.46 -16.20 10.57
CA TYR A 491 -5.47 -16.64 11.96
C TYR A 491 -6.04 -15.58 12.92
N PHE A 492 -5.72 -14.31 12.70
CA PHE A 492 -6.26 -13.21 13.51
C PHE A 492 -7.79 -13.16 13.45
N PHE A 493 -8.36 -13.19 12.24
CA PHE A 493 -9.81 -13.13 12.06
C PHE A 493 -10.55 -14.41 12.48
N THR A 494 -9.81 -15.47 12.82
CA THR A 494 -10.36 -16.73 13.35
C THR A 494 -10.09 -16.92 14.83
N GLY A 495 -9.56 -15.88 15.51
CA GLY A 495 -9.29 -15.88 16.95
C GLY A 495 -8.01 -16.60 17.36
N GLN A 496 -7.20 -17.09 16.42
CA GLN A 496 -5.94 -17.79 16.69
C GLN A 496 -4.77 -16.78 16.77
N VAL A 497 -4.85 -15.84 17.70
CA VAL A 497 -3.92 -14.68 17.76
C VAL A 497 -2.45 -15.09 17.91
N GLU A 498 -2.15 -16.14 18.66
CA GLU A 498 -0.78 -16.65 18.83
C GLU A 498 -0.16 -17.07 17.49
N LYS A 499 -0.94 -17.78 16.66
CA LYS A 499 -0.50 -18.14 15.30
C LYS A 499 -0.39 -16.90 14.42
N ALA A 500 -1.28 -15.92 14.58
CA ALA A 500 -1.20 -14.67 13.86
C ALA A 500 0.11 -13.92 14.16
N ILE A 501 0.54 -13.87 15.43
CA ILE A 501 1.81 -13.28 15.83
C ILE A 501 2.98 -14.05 15.18
N SER A 502 3.00 -15.38 15.28
CA SER A 502 4.08 -16.21 14.71
C SER A 502 4.26 -15.97 13.21
N TRP A 503 3.17 -16.03 12.42
CA TRP A 503 3.25 -15.79 10.98
C TRP A 503 3.51 -14.33 10.62
N SER A 504 3.06 -13.39 11.45
CA SER A 504 3.40 -11.98 11.26
C SER A 504 4.88 -11.70 11.53
N GLN A 505 5.52 -12.44 12.44
CA GLN A 505 6.96 -12.36 12.67
C GLN A 505 7.76 -12.89 11.47
N GLU A 506 7.32 -13.99 10.84
CA GLU A 506 7.90 -14.49 9.57
C GLU A 506 7.81 -13.38 8.49
N ALA A 507 6.65 -12.75 8.33
CA ALA A 507 6.49 -11.68 7.35
C ALA A 507 7.41 -10.47 7.61
N VAL A 508 7.61 -10.10 8.89
CA VAL A 508 8.51 -9.00 9.28
C VAL A 508 9.97 -9.34 9.04
N GLN A 509 10.37 -10.61 9.12
CA GLN A 509 11.74 -11.03 8.81
C GLN A 509 12.10 -10.80 7.34
N ASP A 510 11.16 -11.07 6.43
CA ASP A 510 11.36 -10.87 4.98
C ASP A 510 11.17 -9.40 4.57
N TRP A 511 10.22 -8.70 5.19
CA TRP A 511 9.93 -7.31 4.88
C TRP A 511 9.60 -6.53 6.16
N GLU A 512 10.57 -5.80 6.67
CA GLU A 512 10.40 -4.92 7.83
C GLU A 512 9.78 -3.57 7.41
N GLY A 513 8.56 -3.63 6.89
CA GLY A 513 7.81 -2.47 6.41
C GLY A 513 6.70 -2.02 7.36
N LEU A 514 6.14 -0.85 7.07
CA LEU A 514 5.09 -0.24 7.88
C LEU A 514 3.88 -1.17 8.02
N GLU A 515 3.36 -1.73 6.93
CA GLU A 515 2.20 -2.64 6.94
C GLU A 515 2.42 -3.87 7.85
N THR A 516 3.58 -4.51 7.75
CA THR A 516 3.91 -5.72 8.53
C THR A 516 4.07 -5.44 10.03
N LEU A 517 4.76 -4.36 10.39
CA LEU A 517 4.95 -3.94 11.77
C LEU A 517 3.62 -3.48 12.40
N THR A 518 2.77 -2.79 11.63
CA THR A 518 1.43 -2.37 12.08
C THR A 518 0.59 -3.58 12.50
N ASN A 519 0.56 -4.62 11.68
CA ASN A 519 -0.21 -5.81 11.97
C ASN A 519 0.38 -6.61 13.12
N LEU A 520 1.71 -6.77 13.19
CA LEU A 520 2.36 -7.43 14.33
C LEU A 520 2.00 -6.73 15.66
N GLY A 521 2.12 -5.40 15.71
CA GLY A 521 1.76 -4.63 16.90
C GLY A 521 0.27 -4.77 17.27
N THR A 522 -0.60 -4.83 16.26
CA THR A 522 -2.05 -5.07 16.46
C THR A 522 -2.34 -6.47 17.01
N TYR A 523 -1.61 -7.49 16.54
CA TYR A 523 -1.78 -8.86 17.04
C TYR A 523 -1.23 -9.01 18.46
N GLN A 524 -0.09 -8.39 18.77
CA GLN A 524 0.46 -8.32 20.12
C GLN A 524 -0.49 -7.59 21.08
N PHE A 525 -1.01 -6.43 20.66
CA PHE A 525 -2.03 -5.71 21.41
C PHE A 525 -3.21 -6.64 21.70
N CYS A 526 -3.70 -7.32 20.67
CA CYS A 526 -4.85 -8.19 20.85
C CYS A 526 -4.59 -9.39 21.75
N HIS A 527 -3.39 -9.96 21.71
CA HIS A 527 -3.00 -11.02 22.62
C HIS A 527 -2.97 -10.55 24.09
N GLY A 528 -2.76 -9.25 24.31
CA GLY A 528 -2.60 -8.64 25.64
C GLY A 528 -1.14 -8.27 25.95
N ASP A 529 -0.21 -8.50 25.02
CA ASP A 529 1.21 -8.16 25.14
C ASP A 529 1.44 -6.67 24.87
N LEU A 530 0.84 -5.81 25.70
CA LEU A 530 0.86 -4.35 25.50
C LEU A 530 2.28 -3.77 25.45
N ALA A 531 3.23 -4.39 26.16
CA ALA A 531 4.63 -3.97 26.15
C ALA A 531 5.31 -4.24 24.81
N ASP A 532 5.07 -5.41 24.22
CA ASP A 532 5.64 -5.77 22.91
C ASP A 532 4.95 -4.98 21.80
N ALA A 533 3.63 -4.80 21.87
CA ALA A 533 2.89 -3.93 20.97
C ALA A 533 3.46 -2.50 20.96
N ARG A 534 3.84 -1.98 22.14
CA ARG A 534 4.47 -0.65 22.25
C ARG A 534 5.79 -0.59 21.50
N ASN A 535 6.66 -1.57 21.73
CA ASN A 535 7.97 -1.64 21.09
C ASN A 535 7.80 -1.75 19.56
N THR A 536 6.87 -2.57 19.09
CA THR A 536 6.59 -2.75 17.67
C THR A 536 6.00 -1.49 17.02
N TYR A 537 5.05 -0.80 17.64
CA TYR A 537 4.53 0.46 17.12
C TYR A 537 5.57 1.58 17.14
N GLN A 538 6.39 1.67 18.19
CA GLN A 538 7.54 2.58 18.20
C GLN A 538 8.50 2.27 17.06
N HIS A 539 8.72 0.99 16.76
CA HIS A 539 9.54 0.58 15.62
C HIS A 539 8.92 1.01 14.28
N ALA A 540 7.61 0.82 14.10
CA ALA A 540 6.89 1.26 12.92
C ALA A 540 7.01 2.78 12.69
N LEU A 541 6.99 3.60 13.75
CA LEU A 541 7.24 5.05 13.66
C LEU A 541 8.68 5.41 13.29
N LEU A 542 9.65 4.51 13.48
CA LEU A 542 11.01 4.73 12.99
C LEU A 542 11.11 4.46 11.48
N VAL A 543 10.37 3.47 10.97
CA VAL A 543 10.30 3.13 9.54
C VAL A 543 9.52 4.19 8.77
N SER A 544 8.39 4.65 9.31
CA SER A 544 7.58 5.71 8.73
C SER A 544 7.28 6.77 9.80
N PRO A 545 8.21 7.75 9.97
CA PRO A 545 7.99 8.88 10.86
C PRO A 545 6.69 9.59 10.47
N GLU A 546 5.89 9.95 11.47
CA GLU A 546 4.66 10.73 11.27
C GLU A 546 3.53 9.97 10.55
N HIS A 547 3.56 8.62 10.56
CA HIS A 547 2.43 7.85 10.02
C HIS A 547 1.19 7.96 10.93
N PRO A 548 0.06 8.50 10.44
CA PRO A 548 -1.12 8.80 11.25
C PRO A 548 -1.72 7.61 11.98
N VAL A 549 -1.88 6.50 11.26
CA VAL A 549 -2.49 5.28 11.80
C VAL A 549 -1.64 4.69 12.92
N ILE A 550 -0.31 4.72 12.80
CA ILE A 550 0.58 4.19 13.84
C ILE A 550 0.60 5.10 15.05
N THR A 551 0.65 6.41 14.80
CA THR A 551 0.59 7.42 15.86
C THR A 551 -0.70 7.27 16.67
N SER A 552 -1.84 7.07 15.99
CA SER A 552 -3.12 6.78 16.63
C SER A 552 -3.12 5.47 17.42
N ASN A 553 -2.60 4.37 16.83
CA ASN A 553 -2.49 3.09 17.51
C ASN A 553 -1.60 3.15 18.77
N LEU A 554 -0.49 3.89 18.72
CA LEU A 554 0.39 4.09 19.85
C LEU A 554 -0.28 4.93 20.95
N ALA A 555 -1.04 5.97 20.59
CA ALA A 555 -1.83 6.74 21.55
C ALA A 555 -2.93 5.89 22.20
N THR A 556 -3.63 5.06 21.42
CA THR A 556 -4.59 4.09 21.95
C THR A 556 -3.89 3.11 22.89
N LEU A 557 -2.71 2.63 22.55
CA LEU A 557 -1.97 1.75 23.44
C LEU A 557 -1.62 2.42 24.77
N TYR A 558 -1.19 3.70 24.77
CA TYR A 558 -0.96 4.45 26.01
C TYR A 558 -2.23 4.60 26.84
N TYR A 559 -3.38 4.81 26.19
CA TYR A 559 -4.68 4.81 26.89
C TYR A 559 -4.96 3.47 27.59
N TYR A 560 -4.71 2.34 26.93
CA TYR A 560 -4.88 1.01 27.52
C TYR A 560 -3.87 0.70 28.64
N LEU A 561 -2.72 1.38 28.64
CA LEU A 561 -1.75 1.36 29.73
C LEU A 561 -2.08 2.35 30.86
N GLU A 562 -3.23 3.05 30.79
CA GLU A 562 -3.66 4.12 31.69
C GLU A 562 -2.66 5.29 31.76
N GLN A 563 -1.82 5.45 30.73
CA GLN A 563 -0.86 6.55 30.57
C GLN A 563 -1.52 7.71 29.83
N TYR A 564 -2.55 8.31 30.43
CA TYR A 564 -3.42 9.27 29.75
C TYR A 564 -2.71 10.57 29.31
N ASP A 565 -1.72 11.06 30.06
CA ASP A 565 -0.92 12.22 29.66
C ASP A 565 -0.10 11.94 28.38
N ASP A 566 0.49 10.74 28.29
CA ASP A 566 1.25 10.32 27.10
C ASP A 566 0.31 10.13 25.90
N ALA A 567 -0.85 9.49 26.11
CA ALA A 567 -1.89 9.36 25.09
C ALA A 567 -2.34 10.73 24.56
N LEU A 568 -2.60 11.69 25.47
CA LEU A 568 -2.98 13.05 25.12
C LEU A 568 -1.91 13.75 24.30
N SER A 569 -0.64 13.67 24.72
CA SER A 569 0.47 14.31 24.00
C SER A 569 0.60 13.78 22.57
N VAL A 570 0.39 12.47 22.36
CA VAL A 570 0.48 11.86 21.03
C VAL A 570 -0.72 12.25 20.16
N TYR A 571 -1.94 12.23 20.70
CA TYR A 571 -3.13 12.64 19.96
C TYR A 571 -3.10 14.12 19.57
N GLN A 572 -2.67 15.03 20.46
CA GLN A 572 -2.54 16.46 20.13
C GLN A 572 -1.54 16.73 19.00
N LYS A 573 -0.44 15.97 18.94
CA LYS A 573 0.49 16.04 17.83
C LYS A 573 -0.20 15.68 16.51
N LEU A 574 -0.97 14.59 16.50
CA LEU A 574 -1.73 14.13 15.34
C LEU A 574 -2.74 15.19 14.84
N GLU A 575 -3.45 15.88 15.75
CA GLU A 575 -4.39 16.96 15.36
C GLU A 575 -3.71 18.13 14.64
N SER A 576 -2.49 18.46 15.04
CA SER A 576 -1.75 19.58 14.48
C SER A 576 -1.18 19.30 13.08
N GLU A 577 -1.04 18.01 12.73
CA GLU A 577 -0.42 17.54 11.50
C GLU A 577 -1.47 17.09 10.46
N GLU A 578 -2.64 16.63 10.88
CA GLU A 578 -3.68 16.08 10.01
C GLU A 578 -4.98 16.90 9.97
N SER A 579 -5.09 17.82 9.00
CA SER A 579 -6.37 18.48 8.74
C SER A 579 -7.31 17.70 7.79
N ASN A 580 -6.96 16.53 7.21
CA ASN A 580 -7.79 16.05 6.08
C ASN A 580 -7.93 14.56 5.71
N GLN A 581 -7.36 13.55 6.38
CA GLN A 581 -7.45 12.17 5.82
C GLN A 581 -7.79 10.98 6.73
N THR A 582 -7.77 11.07 8.06
CA THR A 582 -8.13 9.91 8.90
C THR A 582 -9.65 9.74 9.05
N GLU A 583 -10.15 8.52 9.29
CA GLU A 583 -11.50 8.26 9.80
C GLU A 583 -11.68 8.97 11.16
N LEU A 584 -11.97 10.28 11.06
CA LEU A 584 -11.81 11.27 12.12
C LEU A 584 -12.52 10.91 13.43
N PHE A 585 -13.61 10.17 13.34
CA PHE A 585 -14.42 9.84 14.51
C PHE A 585 -13.68 8.96 15.51
N GLN A 586 -12.91 7.96 15.09
CA GLN A 586 -12.24 7.05 16.03
C GLN A 586 -11.16 7.79 16.81
N TYR A 587 -10.41 8.65 16.12
CA TYR A 587 -9.47 9.57 16.73
C TYR A 587 -10.16 10.49 17.74
N TRP A 588 -11.26 11.17 17.36
CA TRP A 588 -11.99 12.05 18.27
C TRP A 588 -12.56 11.32 19.48
N VAL A 589 -13.08 10.09 19.30
CA VAL A 589 -13.61 9.26 20.39
C VAL A 589 -12.50 8.89 21.36
N ASN A 590 -11.36 8.40 20.87
CA ASN A 590 -10.26 7.98 21.73
C ASN A 590 -9.62 9.18 22.48
N LEU A 591 -9.49 10.33 21.82
CA LEU A 591 -9.02 11.56 22.47
C LEU A 591 -10.05 12.07 23.49
N ALA A 592 -11.35 11.98 23.20
CA ALA A 592 -12.41 12.32 24.15
C ALA A 592 -12.41 11.40 25.39
N ASP A 593 -12.22 10.09 25.19
CA ASP A 593 -12.03 9.12 26.26
C ASP A 593 -10.79 9.51 27.11
N THR A 594 -9.69 9.88 26.47
CA THR A 594 -8.46 10.33 27.15
C THR A 594 -8.71 11.60 28.00
N TYR A 595 -9.34 12.63 27.43
CA TYR A 595 -9.71 13.84 28.17
C TYR A 595 -10.66 13.56 29.34
N TYR A 596 -11.60 12.62 29.15
CA TYR A 596 -12.54 12.22 30.21
C TYR A 596 -11.81 11.65 31.42
N HIS A 597 -10.85 10.75 31.22
CA HIS A 597 -10.04 10.16 32.30
C HIS A 597 -9.08 11.17 32.96
N LEU A 598 -8.63 12.19 32.22
CA LEU A 598 -7.88 13.33 32.77
C LEU A 598 -8.77 14.35 33.50
N GLY A 599 -10.09 14.16 33.53
CA GLY A 599 -11.04 15.09 34.15
C GLY A 599 -11.29 16.37 33.35
N GLN A 600 -10.82 16.46 32.10
CA GLN A 600 -11.04 17.58 31.18
C GLN A 600 -12.38 17.39 30.46
N ILE A 601 -13.46 17.52 31.24
CA ILE A 601 -14.81 17.12 30.83
C ILE A 601 -15.37 17.95 29.66
N ASP A 602 -15.07 19.24 29.60
CA ASP A 602 -15.56 20.12 28.53
C ASP A 602 -14.94 19.76 27.17
N ASP A 603 -13.63 19.46 27.15
CA ASP A 603 -12.91 19.04 25.95
C ASP A 603 -13.38 17.65 25.47
N ALA A 604 -13.57 16.71 26.41
CA ALA A 604 -14.15 15.41 26.12
C ALA A 604 -15.55 15.55 25.49
N ARG A 605 -16.41 16.40 26.07
CA ARG A 605 -17.77 16.66 25.55
C ARG A 605 -17.72 17.23 24.13
N ALA A 606 -16.84 18.20 23.88
CA ALA A 606 -16.72 18.82 22.56
C ALA A 606 -16.34 17.79 21.48
N LEU A 607 -15.38 16.91 21.76
CA LEU A 607 -14.93 15.90 20.81
C LEU A 607 -15.95 14.76 20.61
N TYR A 608 -16.65 14.32 21.67
CA TYR A 608 -17.74 13.37 21.48
C TYR A 608 -18.83 13.93 20.58
N LEU A 609 -19.26 15.18 20.78
CA LEU A 609 -20.26 15.82 19.92
C LEU A 609 -19.77 15.91 18.47
N LYS A 610 -18.51 16.30 18.25
CA LYS A 610 -17.87 16.32 16.93
C LYS A 610 -17.90 14.95 16.25
N SER A 611 -17.62 13.87 17.01
CA SER A 611 -17.71 12.49 16.50
C SER A 611 -19.14 12.05 16.18
N LEU A 612 -20.12 12.46 16.98
CA LEU A 612 -21.52 12.18 16.71
C LEU A 612 -22.01 12.88 15.45
N ASP A 613 -21.65 14.15 15.23
CA ASP A 613 -22.05 14.87 14.02
C ASP A 613 -21.63 14.12 12.74
N TYR A 614 -20.41 13.56 12.74
CA TYR A 614 -19.95 12.71 11.63
C TYR A 614 -20.73 11.39 11.55
N LEU A 615 -20.84 10.66 12.67
CA LEU A 615 -21.50 9.35 12.72
C LEU A 615 -23.00 9.42 12.37
N ASP A 616 -23.70 10.46 12.81
CA ASP A 616 -25.10 10.72 12.48
C ASP A 616 -25.26 11.11 11.01
N ALA A 617 -24.32 11.86 10.43
CA ALA A 617 -24.35 12.21 9.01
C ALA A 617 -24.22 10.97 8.12
N ILE A 618 -23.27 10.06 8.39
CA ILE A 618 -23.10 8.83 7.61
C ILE A 618 -24.26 7.86 7.83
N LEU A 619 -24.83 7.81 9.05
CA LEU A 619 -26.01 6.99 9.34
C LEU A 619 -27.24 7.48 8.55
N THR A 620 -27.44 8.79 8.49
CA THR A 620 -28.56 9.41 7.75
C THR A 620 -28.47 9.14 6.25
N LYS A 621 -27.25 9.05 5.71
CA LYS A 621 -27.01 8.67 4.31
C LYS A 621 -27.23 7.17 4.03
N GLY A 622 -27.43 6.36 5.06
CA GLY A 622 -27.51 4.91 4.94
C GLY A 622 -26.15 4.23 4.68
N GLU A 623 -25.05 4.94 4.97
CA GLU A 623 -23.69 4.50 4.67
C GLU A 623 -22.96 3.92 5.89
N ALA A 624 -23.56 4.03 7.08
CA ALA A 624 -22.94 3.56 8.32
C ALA A 624 -22.84 2.03 8.40
N SER A 625 -21.63 1.55 8.66
CA SER A 625 -21.37 0.15 9.03
C SER A 625 -21.95 -0.18 10.40
N ASP A 626 -22.13 -1.46 10.70
CA ASP A 626 -22.60 -1.91 12.01
C ASP A 626 -21.62 -1.53 13.14
N MET A 627 -20.31 -1.56 12.84
CA MET A 627 -19.27 -1.08 13.77
C MET A 627 -19.44 0.41 14.05
N GLN A 628 -19.65 1.25 13.03
CA GLN A 628 -19.89 2.69 13.21
C GLN A 628 -21.18 2.97 13.99
N LYS A 629 -22.25 2.19 13.79
CA LYS A 629 -23.47 2.28 14.60
C LYS A 629 -23.21 1.93 16.07
N ALA A 630 -22.43 0.88 16.32
CA ALA A 630 -22.06 0.49 17.69
C ALA A 630 -21.19 1.56 18.37
N VAL A 631 -20.21 2.13 17.66
CA VAL A 631 -19.39 3.25 18.16
C VAL A 631 -20.29 4.43 18.51
N ARG A 632 -21.19 4.82 17.61
CA ARG A 632 -22.16 5.90 17.83
C ARG A 632 -22.98 5.70 19.10
N ILE A 633 -23.56 4.52 19.30
CA ILE A 633 -24.28 4.18 20.54
C ILE A 633 -23.36 4.37 21.75
N SER A 634 -22.12 3.89 21.65
CA SER A 634 -21.13 3.98 22.72
C SER A 634 -20.71 5.42 23.04
N VAL A 635 -20.76 6.34 22.07
CA VAL A 635 -20.51 7.77 22.29
C VAL A 635 -21.71 8.44 22.96
N TYR A 636 -22.93 8.15 22.53
CA TYR A 636 -24.14 8.70 23.17
C TYR A 636 -24.22 8.35 24.65
N VAL A 637 -23.98 7.09 25.03
CA VAL A 637 -24.03 6.66 26.43
C VAL A 637 -22.93 7.29 27.29
N ARG A 638 -21.74 7.54 26.72
CA ARG A 638 -20.66 8.31 27.39
C ARG A 638 -21.06 9.77 27.59
N LEU A 639 -21.63 10.41 26.58
CA LEU A 639 -22.14 11.78 26.68
C LEU A 639 -23.26 11.92 27.71
N MET A 640 -24.16 10.95 27.82
CA MET A 640 -25.22 10.96 28.85
C MET A 640 -24.67 10.93 30.29
N LYS A 641 -23.45 10.39 30.51
CA LYS A 641 -22.77 10.46 31.81
C LYS A 641 -22.21 11.85 32.10
N ILE A 642 -21.71 12.53 31.08
CA ILE A 642 -21.14 13.88 31.19
C ILE A 642 -22.25 14.93 31.31
N ASP A 643 -23.26 14.82 30.45
CA ASP A 643 -24.35 15.77 30.30
C ASP A 643 -25.69 15.07 30.54
N LYS A 644 -26.18 15.19 31.77
CA LYS A 644 -27.46 14.59 32.19
C LYS A 644 -28.66 15.15 31.44
N ALA A 645 -28.54 16.31 30.78
CA ALA A 645 -29.65 16.87 30.01
C ALA A 645 -29.90 16.08 28.72
N LEU A 646 -28.86 15.41 28.17
CA LEU A 646 -28.99 14.50 27.04
C LEU A 646 -29.64 13.15 27.41
N ALA A 647 -29.71 12.82 28.71
CA ALA A 647 -30.17 11.52 29.20
C ALA A 647 -31.71 11.35 29.23
N SER A 648 -32.40 11.59 28.12
CA SER A 648 -33.84 11.35 28.02
C SER A 648 -34.17 9.86 27.92
N GLU A 649 -35.28 9.44 28.52
CA GLU A 649 -35.76 8.05 28.48
C GLU A 649 -36.04 7.58 27.04
N ALA A 650 -36.60 8.47 26.21
CA ALA A 650 -36.89 8.18 24.80
C ALA A 650 -35.62 7.90 23.98
N LEU A 651 -34.53 8.66 24.21
CA LEU A 651 -33.26 8.41 23.54
C LEU A 651 -32.66 7.09 24.00
N LEU A 652 -32.65 6.82 25.32
CA LEU A 652 -32.14 5.57 25.88
C LEU A 652 -32.86 4.34 25.30
N ASP A 653 -34.18 4.39 25.20
CA ASP A 653 -34.98 3.31 24.60
C ASP A 653 -34.68 3.10 23.11
N THR A 654 -34.36 4.18 22.39
CA THR A 654 -33.95 4.10 20.99
C THR A 654 -32.59 3.42 20.86
N LEU A 655 -31.60 3.87 21.63
CA LEU A 655 -30.25 3.30 21.64
C LEU A 655 -30.25 1.83 22.06
N LYS A 656 -31.09 1.42 23.02
CA LYS A 656 -31.27 0.02 23.40
C LYS A 656 -31.79 -0.84 22.25
N LYS A 657 -32.77 -0.33 21.49
CA LYS A 657 -33.31 -1.05 20.32
C LYS A 657 -32.27 -1.19 19.22
N GLU A 658 -31.51 -0.13 18.96
CA GLU A 658 -30.40 -0.15 18.00
C GLU A 658 -29.31 -1.14 18.43
N ALA A 659 -28.92 -1.11 19.71
CA ALA A 659 -27.93 -2.05 20.25
C ALA A 659 -28.39 -3.51 20.14
N LEU A 660 -29.66 -3.80 20.45
CA LEU A 660 -30.26 -5.14 20.32
C LEU A 660 -30.22 -5.64 18.86
N ALA A 661 -30.42 -4.76 17.88
CA ALA A 661 -30.37 -5.14 16.48
C ALA A 661 -28.96 -5.53 16.00
N LEU A 662 -27.92 -5.15 16.76
CA LEU A 662 -26.52 -5.39 16.42
C LEU A 662 -25.88 -6.53 17.23
N GLU A 663 -26.54 -7.07 18.26
CA GLU A 663 -25.93 -8.07 19.18
C GLU A 663 -25.49 -9.37 18.49
N GLU A 664 -26.19 -9.78 17.43
CA GLU A 664 -25.85 -10.99 16.66
C GLU A 664 -24.62 -10.80 15.77
N ASN A 665 -24.15 -9.56 15.59
CA ASN A 665 -22.95 -9.29 14.82
C ASN A 665 -21.73 -9.94 15.49
N LYS A 666 -20.93 -10.67 14.70
CA LYS A 666 -19.76 -11.41 15.16
C LYS A 666 -18.47 -10.59 15.18
N ASP A 667 -18.49 -9.40 14.61
CA ASP A 667 -17.36 -8.48 14.60
C ASP A 667 -16.97 -8.07 16.01
N MET A 668 -15.66 -8.13 16.26
CA MET A 668 -15.08 -7.97 17.57
C MET A 668 -15.19 -6.53 18.08
N LEU A 669 -14.92 -5.54 17.24
CA LEU A 669 -15.01 -4.12 17.59
C LEU A 669 -16.46 -3.72 17.87
N THR A 670 -17.38 -4.19 17.02
CA THR A 670 -18.83 -4.00 17.22
C THR A 670 -19.26 -4.53 18.59
N ARG A 671 -18.85 -5.74 18.95
CA ARG A 671 -19.14 -6.34 20.26
C ARG A 671 -18.48 -5.59 21.41
N PHE A 672 -17.26 -5.07 21.23
CA PHE A 672 -16.56 -4.28 22.25
C PHE A 672 -17.36 -3.02 22.59
N HIS A 673 -17.74 -2.24 21.58
CA HIS A 673 -18.53 -1.02 21.77
C HIS A 673 -19.92 -1.31 22.33
N LEU A 674 -20.59 -2.38 21.90
CA LEU A 674 -21.88 -2.81 22.47
C LEU A 674 -21.74 -3.26 23.93
N SER A 675 -20.67 -4.01 24.27
CA SER A 675 -20.40 -4.48 25.63
C SER A 675 -20.27 -3.31 26.59
N LEU A 676 -19.44 -2.31 26.25
CA LEU A 676 -19.35 -1.07 27.00
C LEU A 676 -20.71 -0.38 27.06
N SER A 677 -21.39 -0.22 25.92
CA SER A 677 -22.68 0.47 25.88
C SER A 677 -23.72 -0.13 26.82
N TRP A 678 -23.84 -1.46 26.86
CA TRP A 678 -24.74 -2.15 27.79
C TRP A 678 -24.33 -1.97 29.25
N LEU A 679 -23.02 -1.97 29.53
CA LEU A 679 -22.52 -1.70 30.88
C LEU A 679 -22.95 -0.30 31.34
N TYR A 680 -22.80 0.71 30.48
CA TYR A 680 -23.23 2.09 30.75
C TYR A 680 -24.76 2.21 30.89
N MET A 681 -25.53 1.47 30.09
CA MET A 681 -27.00 1.44 30.17
C MET A 681 -27.55 0.60 31.35
N GLY A 682 -26.67 -0.01 32.15
CA GLY A 682 -27.02 -0.75 33.37
C GLY A 682 -27.34 -2.24 33.17
N ASP A 683 -27.18 -2.76 31.95
CA ASP A 683 -27.42 -4.17 31.64
C ASP A 683 -26.12 -4.98 31.73
N LYS A 684 -25.76 -5.34 32.96
CA LYS A 684 -24.51 -6.05 33.25
C LYS A 684 -24.45 -7.44 32.61
N GLU A 685 -25.59 -8.14 32.48
CA GLU A 685 -25.62 -9.48 31.90
C GLU A 685 -25.27 -9.46 30.41
N ARG A 686 -25.86 -8.54 29.64
CA ARG A 686 -25.51 -8.33 28.23
C ARG A 686 -24.05 -7.90 28.08
N ALA A 687 -23.61 -6.93 28.88
CA ALA A 687 -22.25 -6.44 28.85
C ALA A 687 -21.23 -7.57 29.05
N ILE A 688 -21.39 -8.39 30.10
CA ILE A 688 -20.50 -9.51 30.43
C ILE A 688 -20.49 -10.57 29.32
N ARG A 689 -21.67 -10.92 28.78
CA ARG A 689 -21.77 -11.89 27.69
C ARG A 689 -20.98 -11.44 26.45
N LEU A 690 -21.15 -10.18 26.04
CA LEU A 690 -20.43 -9.62 24.89
C LEU A 690 -18.93 -9.50 25.18
N LYS A 691 -18.54 -9.03 26.37
CA LYS A 691 -17.13 -8.96 26.81
C LYS A 691 -16.45 -10.33 26.72
N LYS A 692 -17.10 -11.37 27.28
CA LYS A 692 -16.60 -12.75 27.25
C LYS A 692 -16.48 -13.31 25.83
N SER A 693 -17.33 -12.87 24.91
CA SER A 693 -17.26 -13.30 23.51
C SER A 693 -16.05 -12.73 22.75
N ILE A 694 -15.39 -11.70 23.28
CA ILE A 694 -14.19 -11.06 22.72
C ILE A 694 -12.92 -11.63 23.34
N GLU A 695 -12.98 -12.07 24.61
CA GLU A 695 -11.85 -12.54 25.41
C GLU A 695 -11.05 -13.66 24.71
N GLY A 696 -11.71 -14.57 24.01
CA GLY A 696 -11.04 -15.65 23.28
C GLY A 696 -10.31 -15.19 22.00
N SER A 697 -10.68 -14.04 21.44
CA SER A 697 -10.15 -13.56 20.14
C SER A 697 -9.23 -12.36 20.28
N CYS A 698 -9.36 -11.55 21.32
CA CYS A 698 -8.50 -10.40 21.59
C CYS A 698 -8.63 -9.96 23.07
N PRO A 699 -7.94 -10.63 23.99
CA PRO A 699 -7.82 -10.20 25.39
C PRO A 699 -7.45 -8.72 25.58
N GLY A 700 -6.67 -8.13 24.66
CA GLY A 700 -6.30 -6.71 24.69
C GLY A 700 -7.48 -5.75 24.81
N PHE A 701 -8.54 -5.96 24.01
CA PHE A 701 -9.75 -5.12 24.12
C PHE A 701 -10.47 -5.29 25.46
N VAL A 702 -10.44 -6.50 26.02
CA VAL A 702 -11.08 -6.85 27.30
C VAL A 702 -10.37 -6.18 28.49
N ALA A 703 -9.09 -5.86 28.33
CA ALA A 703 -8.26 -5.13 29.28
C ALA A 703 -8.51 -3.61 29.30
N SER A 704 -9.47 -3.10 28.51
CA SER A 704 -9.82 -1.68 28.52
C SER A 704 -10.15 -1.17 29.94
N PRO A 705 -9.62 0.01 30.34
CA PRO A 705 -9.91 0.61 31.64
C PRO A 705 -11.38 1.00 31.80
N ASP A 706 -12.16 1.09 30.71
CA ASP A 706 -13.58 1.46 30.78
C ASP A 706 -14.49 0.34 31.31
N PHE A 707 -13.96 -0.88 31.44
CA PHE A 707 -14.70 -1.97 32.08
C PHE A 707 -14.65 -1.96 33.60
N THR A 708 -13.75 -1.18 34.21
CA THR A 708 -13.69 -1.00 35.67
C THR A 708 -14.61 0.16 36.09
N ILE A 709 -15.91 -0.13 36.27
CA ILE A 709 -16.92 0.82 36.77
C ILE A 709 -17.42 0.43 38.15
#